data_AF-A0A954JCD8-F1
#
_entry.id   AF-A0A954JCD8-F1
#
_cell.length_a   1.000
_cell.length_b   1.000
_cell.length_c   1.000
_cell.angle_alpha   90.00
_cell.angle_beta   90.00
_cell.angle_gamma   90.00
#
_symmetry.space_group_name_H-M   'P 1'
#
loop_
_entity.id
_entity.type
_entity.pdbx_description
1 polymer ?
#
loop_
_entity_poly.entity_id
_entity_poly.type
_entity_poly.pdbx_seq_one_letter_code
_entity_poly.pdbx_strand_id
1 'polypeptide(L)'
;MSIAVLNQVYGEVRRLSIAGSNLASGDFRLKKLIDPLRQSAQKAPVFGKVADAIQKVVDSDQQNSAETLLELTTLTTAILYTQGETGVEGKLTKLNSQDLGLTVSNTSARVLKPLIEALTSTGSGRLEIIRDAHERGAFQDLRLIKHAIAAIEDKYSEIADYVADNILPIYGRAIYSEILEGFDPNGKGDDARRMKLLHRLDPDASRSVVDNALENSSLDVRLEAINCLKGREDAVEFLLQQVNAKSRDARKAALSALTPIEKPEAIEALIRAVSSADLELISGSIWANRNKKLQQHIVEEAECQLDALLNPQSAKPAPANTKTSRAAKKTQSTTKTSDATVEVFRFYHLLAAFRGRTDKAAVDFLMRCFSHHDDLLKLKANSLDGVDLNCRVAEMMLLSGSKETLAKLVESGANVTPELVEFSFLATCRMESPAKVYESFRDGYANRPKGKTKSDKAAREISEAIGNVLKGTCSTRRWGHYWRQADGDEVSQENLYLDIKLDPRWLDEAIKLDDLAVILEIAESPHQGVWKFLSDYVDTELKKSTWNPSHVLDDIIACMIRTEHPEVVDKMLAILTRTNKSKTIGYLNYSLNRHIPDLPATAIEPLEAMIPEINEKMVDIFVSSLDALKQKHKS
;
A
#
# COMPACT_ATOMS: atom_id res chain seq x y z
N MET A 1 -1.54 -23.19 56.55
CA MET A 1 -2.28 -22.08 57.18
C MET A 1 -3.62 -21.93 56.46
N SER A 2 -4.73 -21.57 57.13
CA SER A 2 -6.03 -21.46 56.42
C SER A 2 -6.10 -20.16 55.60
N ILE A 3 -5.54 -20.20 54.39
CA ILE A 3 -5.64 -19.14 53.38
C ILE A 3 -7.11 -18.86 53.01
N ALA A 4 -8.00 -19.85 53.18
CA ALA A 4 -9.41 -19.75 52.82
C ALA A 4 -10.15 -18.60 53.54
N VAL A 5 -9.88 -18.39 54.85
CA VAL A 5 -10.53 -17.30 55.61
C VAL A 5 -10.01 -15.94 55.17
N LEU A 6 -8.72 -15.79 54.87
CA LEU A 6 -8.17 -14.54 54.32
C LEU A 6 -8.71 -14.22 52.91
N ASN A 7 -8.90 -15.24 52.07
CA ASN A 7 -9.54 -15.06 50.76
C ASN A 7 -10.99 -14.58 50.91
N GLN A 8 -11.72 -15.04 51.93
CA GLN A 8 -13.06 -14.54 52.24
C GLN A 8 -13.01 -13.07 52.70
N VAL A 9 -12.05 -12.70 53.56
CA VAL A 9 -11.84 -11.28 53.95
C VAL A 9 -11.55 -10.44 52.71
N TYR A 10 -10.63 -10.88 51.85
CA TYR A 10 -10.29 -10.19 50.61
C TYR A 10 -11.50 -10.02 49.68
N GLY A 11 -12.33 -11.07 49.55
CA GLY A 11 -13.57 -11.02 48.77
C GLY A 11 -14.56 -9.99 49.30
N GLU A 12 -14.78 -9.96 50.62
CA GLU A 12 -15.70 -9.01 51.26
C GLU A 12 -15.17 -7.57 51.23
N VAL A 13 -13.87 -7.37 51.45
CA VAL A 13 -13.20 -6.08 51.30
C VAL A 13 -13.34 -5.57 49.87
N ARG A 14 -13.04 -6.40 48.86
CA ARG A 14 -13.21 -6.03 47.45
C ARG A 14 -14.66 -5.67 47.12
N ARG A 15 -15.63 -6.42 47.65
CA ARG A 15 -17.06 -6.10 47.49
C ARG A 15 -17.38 -4.71 48.05
N LEU A 16 -16.91 -4.39 49.26
CA LEU A 16 -17.16 -3.11 49.90
C LEU A 16 -16.43 -1.94 49.20
N SER A 17 -15.21 -2.17 48.71
CA SER A 17 -14.49 -1.16 47.92
C SER A 17 -15.18 -0.83 46.59
N ILE A 18 -15.90 -1.79 45.99
CA ILE A 18 -16.72 -1.57 44.78
C ILE A 18 -18.06 -0.92 45.13
N ALA A 19 -18.72 -1.38 46.20
CA ALA A 19 -20.05 -0.90 46.60
C ALA A 19 -20.02 0.48 47.29
N GLY A 20 -18.86 0.89 47.81
CA GLY A 20 -18.64 2.14 48.54
C GLY A 20 -18.43 1.91 50.03
N SER A 21 -17.45 2.62 50.62
CA SER A 21 -17.03 2.45 52.01
C SER A 21 -18.12 2.74 53.05
N ASN A 22 -19.11 3.58 52.71
CA ASN A 22 -20.23 3.90 53.59
C ASN A 22 -21.06 2.67 53.99
N LEU A 23 -20.96 1.55 53.26
CA LEU A 23 -21.62 0.28 53.55
C LEU A 23 -20.79 -0.68 54.41
N ALA A 24 -19.55 -0.31 54.77
CA ALA A 24 -18.65 -1.16 55.54
C ALA A 24 -18.95 -1.16 57.05
N SER A 25 -19.47 -0.04 57.57
CA SER A 25 -19.97 0.08 58.95
C SER A 25 -21.08 -0.94 59.19
N GLY A 26 -20.92 -1.79 60.20
CA GLY A 26 -21.90 -2.80 60.57
C GLY A 26 -22.01 -3.98 59.60
N ASP A 27 -21.10 -4.15 58.64
CA ASP A 27 -21.19 -5.22 57.64
C ASP A 27 -21.17 -6.61 58.30
N PHE A 28 -22.30 -7.33 58.19
CA PHE A 28 -22.48 -8.60 58.87
C PHE A 28 -21.58 -9.72 58.33
N ARG A 29 -21.14 -9.62 57.06
CA ARG A 29 -20.32 -10.65 56.41
C ARG A 29 -18.89 -10.54 56.90
N LEU A 30 -18.35 -9.33 56.97
CA LEU A 30 -17.07 -9.04 57.62
C LEU A 30 -17.09 -9.44 59.10
N LYS A 31 -18.14 -9.06 59.83
CA LYS A 31 -18.27 -9.39 61.27
C LYS A 31 -18.21 -10.89 61.54
N LYS A 32 -18.81 -11.72 60.68
CA LYS A 32 -18.77 -13.19 60.79
C LYS A 32 -17.37 -13.80 60.63
N LEU A 33 -16.42 -13.07 60.05
CA LEU A 33 -15.05 -13.56 59.85
C LEU A 33 -14.14 -13.31 61.06
N ILE A 34 -14.57 -12.51 62.04
CA ILE A 34 -13.75 -12.13 63.21
C ILE A 34 -13.41 -13.36 64.07
N ASP A 35 -14.40 -14.15 64.50
CA ASP A 35 -14.15 -15.31 65.36
C ASP A 35 -13.27 -16.39 64.69
N PRO A 36 -13.51 -16.78 63.42
CA PRO A 36 -12.59 -17.67 62.68
C PRO A 36 -11.15 -17.15 62.58
N LEU A 37 -10.97 -15.83 62.40
CA LEU A 37 -9.65 -15.21 62.36
C LEU A 37 -8.99 -15.18 63.73
N ARG A 38 -9.73 -14.92 64.81
CA ARG A 38 -9.23 -15.00 66.19
C ARG A 38 -8.79 -16.42 66.55
N GLN A 39 -9.54 -17.43 66.14
CA GLN A 39 -9.14 -18.83 66.31
C GLN A 39 -7.86 -19.13 65.51
N SER A 40 -7.77 -18.62 64.28
CA SER A 40 -6.56 -18.75 63.44
C SER A 40 -5.36 -17.98 63.99
N ALA A 41 -5.59 -16.95 64.82
CA ALA A 41 -4.55 -16.15 65.47
C ALA A 41 -3.68 -16.99 66.43
N GLN A 42 -4.22 -18.08 66.98
CA GLN A 42 -3.45 -19.04 67.80
C GLN A 42 -2.31 -19.69 67.02
N LYS A 43 -2.45 -19.80 65.68
CA LYS A 43 -1.45 -20.40 64.78
C LYS A 43 -0.53 -19.36 64.15
N ALA A 44 -1.03 -18.16 63.86
CA ALA A 44 -0.20 -17.06 63.40
C ALA A 44 -0.79 -15.70 63.86
N PRO A 45 -0.03 -14.86 64.58
CA PRO A 45 -0.54 -13.60 65.14
C PRO A 45 -1.11 -12.62 64.12
N VAL A 46 -0.70 -12.74 62.86
CA VAL A 46 -1.16 -11.88 61.76
C VAL A 46 -2.67 -11.99 61.51
N PHE A 47 -3.28 -13.16 61.71
CA PHE A 47 -4.74 -13.31 61.59
C PHE A 47 -5.48 -12.51 62.68
N GLY A 48 -4.88 -12.39 63.87
CA GLY A 48 -5.40 -11.55 64.96
C GLY A 48 -5.44 -10.08 64.55
N LYS A 49 -4.38 -9.57 63.90
CA LYS A 49 -4.33 -8.20 63.37
C LYS A 49 -5.39 -7.95 62.30
N VAL A 50 -5.67 -8.93 61.44
CA VAL A 50 -6.76 -8.82 60.45
C VAL A 50 -8.11 -8.80 61.15
N ALA A 51 -8.33 -9.62 62.19
CA ALA A 51 -9.56 -9.58 62.98
C ALA A 51 -9.76 -8.22 63.66
N ASP A 52 -8.70 -7.62 64.21
CA ASP A 52 -8.72 -6.27 64.80
C ASP A 52 -9.07 -5.21 63.74
N ALA A 53 -8.47 -5.29 62.55
CA ALA A 53 -8.76 -4.37 61.45
C ALA A 53 -10.20 -4.51 60.95
N ILE A 54 -10.75 -5.73 60.89
CA ILE A 54 -12.17 -5.95 60.56
C ILE A 54 -13.07 -5.33 61.62
N GLN A 55 -12.74 -5.50 62.91
CA GLN A 55 -13.53 -4.92 63.99
C GLN A 55 -13.57 -3.38 63.87
N LYS A 56 -12.44 -2.74 63.57
CA LYS A 56 -12.38 -1.30 63.29
C LYS A 56 -13.26 -0.87 62.11
N VAL A 57 -13.29 -1.64 61.03
CA VAL A 57 -14.15 -1.36 59.86
C VAL A 57 -15.62 -1.49 60.23
N VAL A 58 -16.00 -2.55 60.94
CA VAL A 58 -17.38 -2.81 61.35
C VAL A 58 -17.88 -1.77 62.36
N ASP A 59 -17.01 -1.29 63.25
CA ASP A 59 -17.35 -0.28 64.27
C ASP A 59 -17.11 1.16 63.81
N SER A 60 -16.62 1.37 62.57
CA SER A 60 -16.39 2.71 62.01
C SER A 60 -17.71 3.45 61.75
N ASP A 61 -17.63 4.78 61.63
CA ASP A 61 -18.73 5.61 61.14
C ASP A 61 -18.53 5.97 59.66
N GLN A 62 -19.50 6.68 59.07
CA GLN A 62 -19.42 7.07 57.66
C GLN A 62 -18.20 7.96 57.34
N GLN A 63 -17.66 8.71 58.31
CA GLN A 63 -16.49 9.57 58.10
C GLN A 63 -15.19 8.77 58.04
N ASN A 64 -15.06 7.72 58.85
CA ASN A 64 -13.82 6.94 59.03
C ASN A 64 -13.83 5.58 58.30
N SER A 65 -14.98 5.20 57.73
CA SER A 65 -15.16 3.94 56.98
C SER A 65 -14.20 3.75 55.81
N ALA A 66 -13.86 4.84 55.10
CA ALA A 66 -12.95 4.78 53.95
C ALA A 66 -11.51 4.46 54.37
N GLU A 67 -11.03 5.12 55.43
CA GLU A 67 -9.68 4.93 55.96
C GLU A 67 -9.52 3.52 56.54
N THR A 68 -10.45 3.11 57.42
CA THR A 68 -10.39 1.77 58.04
C THR A 68 -10.51 0.65 57.01
N LEU A 69 -11.36 0.80 55.99
CA LEU A 69 -11.47 -0.18 54.90
C LEU A 69 -10.18 -0.24 54.08
N LEU A 70 -9.52 0.90 53.83
CA LEU A 70 -8.24 0.94 53.14
C LEU A 70 -7.12 0.28 53.96
N GLU A 71 -7.08 0.49 55.28
CA GLU A 71 -6.14 -0.20 56.18
C GLU A 71 -6.33 -1.72 56.12
N LEU A 72 -7.58 -2.20 56.23
CA LEU A 72 -7.91 -3.62 56.13
C LEU A 72 -7.55 -4.19 54.75
N THR A 73 -7.81 -3.44 53.68
CA THR A 73 -7.44 -3.82 52.30
C THR A 73 -5.94 -3.98 52.19
N THR A 74 -5.18 -2.98 52.63
CA THR A 74 -3.72 -2.96 52.57
C THR A 74 -3.13 -4.13 53.34
N LEU A 75 -3.59 -4.36 54.58
CA LEU A 75 -3.12 -5.47 55.41
C LEU A 75 -3.45 -6.83 54.78
N THR A 76 -4.68 -7.03 54.32
CA THR A 76 -5.12 -8.30 53.72
C THR A 76 -4.35 -8.60 52.44
N THR A 77 -4.20 -7.61 51.56
CA THR A 77 -3.43 -7.75 50.31
C THR A 77 -1.96 -7.99 50.58
N ALA A 78 -1.34 -7.30 51.53
CA ALA A 78 0.06 -7.53 51.89
C ALA A 78 0.31 -8.97 52.36
N ILE A 79 -0.58 -9.51 53.21
CA ILE A 79 -0.50 -10.90 53.66
C ILE A 79 -0.64 -11.85 52.48
N LEU A 80 -1.66 -11.67 51.63
CA LEU A 80 -1.88 -12.53 50.47
C LEU A 80 -0.70 -12.47 49.48
N TYR A 81 -0.13 -11.30 49.27
CA TYR A 81 1.03 -11.11 48.38
C TYR A 81 2.27 -11.85 48.91
N THR A 82 2.53 -11.80 50.21
CA THR A 82 3.65 -12.53 50.83
C THR A 82 3.44 -14.05 50.93
N GLN A 83 2.19 -14.51 50.81
CA GLN A 83 1.84 -15.94 50.75
C GLN A 83 1.72 -16.45 49.31
N GLY A 84 1.85 -15.58 48.32
CA GLY A 84 1.91 -15.97 46.91
C GLY A 84 3.28 -16.57 46.61
N GLU A 85 3.32 -17.85 46.28
CA GLU A 85 4.49 -18.43 45.63
C GLU A 85 4.44 -18.03 44.15
N THR A 86 5.46 -17.30 43.68
CA THR A 86 5.64 -16.99 42.26
C THR A 86 6.77 -17.82 41.70
N GLY A 87 6.50 -18.55 40.62
CA GLY A 87 7.48 -19.38 39.94
C GLY A 87 6.91 -20.74 39.55
N VAL A 88 7.60 -21.42 38.65
CA VAL A 88 7.34 -22.82 38.31
C VAL A 88 8.49 -23.63 38.92
N GLU A 89 8.21 -24.81 39.48
CA GLU A 89 9.26 -25.71 39.95
C GLU A 89 10.23 -26.02 38.78
N GLY A 90 11.52 -25.75 38.98
CA GLY A 90 12.55 -26.02 37.98
C GLY A 90 13.71 -25.06 38.03
N LYS A 91 14.76 -25.39 37.27
CA LYS A 91 15.93 -24.51 37.10
C LYS A 91 15.57 -23.40 36.11
N LEU A 92 15.75 -22.14 36.51
CA LEU A 92 15.61 -21.01 35.60
C LEU A 92 16.59 -21.15 34.41
N THR A 93 16.06 -21.14 33.20
CA THR A 93 16.83 -21.11 31.96
C THR A 93 16.76 -19.71 31.35
N LYS A 94 17.82 -19.30 30.66
CA LYS A 94 17.81 -18.05 29.92
C LYS A 94 16.83 -18.17 28.76
N LEU A 95 15.91 -17.22 28.61
CA LEU A 95 15.05 -17.15 27.44
C LEU A 95 15.92 -16.83 26.22
N ASN A 96 15.75 -17.63 25.17
CA ASN A 96 16.22 -17.26 23.85
C ASN A 96 15.42 -16.03 23.44
N SER A 97 16.09 -14.88 23.41
CA SER A 97 15.53 -13.61 23.00
C SER A 97 16.35 -13.09 21.83
N GLN A 98 15.66 -12.49 20.87
CA GLN A 98 16.26 -11.88 19.70
C GLN A 98 15.90 -10.40 19.72
N ASP A 99 16.90 -9.56 19.48
CA ASP A 99 16.65 -8.13 19.27
C ASP A 99 16.02 -7.95 17.89
N LEU A 100 14.86 -7.30 17.87
CA LEU A 100 14.10 -7.01 16.66
C LEU A 100 14.58 -5.72 15.98
N GLY A 101 15.50 -4.96 16.61
CA GLY A 101 15.97 -3.67 16.10
C GLY A 101 14.87 -2.60 16.02
N LEU A 102 13.71 -2.87 16.62
CA LEU A 102 12.55 -1.99 16.63
C LEU A 102 12.63 -1.04 17.82
N THR A 103 12.32 0.23 17.57
CA THR A 103 12.14 1.23 18.62
C THR A 103 10.88 0.91 19.43
N VAL A 104 10.97 1.07 20.76
CA VAL A 104 9.80 0.95 21.64
C VAL A 104 8.76 1.98 21.20
N SER A 105 7.63 1.51 20.67
CA SER A 105 6.51 2.38 20.29
C SER A 105 5.50 2.48 21.44
N ASN A 106 4.94 3.68 21.64
CA ASN A 106 3.89 3.92 22.62
C ASN A 106 2.52 3.98 21.93
N THR A 107 2.23 2.97 21.10
CA THR A 107 0.98 2.93 20.32
C THR A 107 -0.20 2.68 21.26
N SER A 108 -1.20 3.58 21.20
CA SER A 108 -2.37 3.49 22.07
C SER A 108 -3.25 2.30 21.71
N ALA A 109 -3.99 1.78 22.69
CA ALA A 109 -4.96 0.70 22.45
C ALA A 109 -6.07 1.11 21.46
N ARG A 110 -6.38 2.41 21.36
CA ARG A 110 -7.36 2.96 20.40
C ARG A 110 -6.89 2.80 18.95
N VAL A 111 -5.59 2.80 18.70
CA VAL A 111 -5.01 2.55 17.37
C VAL A 111 -4.85 1.04 17.13
N LEU A 112 -4.37 0.31 18.13
CA LEU A 112 -4.08 -1.11 17.98
C LEU A 112 -5.33 -1.98 17.83
N LYS A 113 -6.41 -1.68 18.55
CA LYS A 113 -7.61 -2.53 18.52
C LYS A 113 -8.25 -2.59 17.12
N PRO A 114 -8.53 -1.45 16.43
CA PRO A 114 -9.05 -1.49 15.06
C PRO A 114 -8.09 -2.15 14.08
N LEU A 115 -6.77 -1.96 14.26
CA LEU A 115 -5.77 -2.56 13.38
C LEU A 115 -5.68 -4.08 13.55
N ILE A 116 -5.70 -4.57 14.79
CA ILE A 116 -5.76 -6.00 15.08
C ILE A 116 -7.05 -6.59 14.51
N GLU A 117 -8.18 -5.90 14.65
CA GLU A 117 -9.45 -6.32 14.05
C GLU A 117 -9.34 -6.37 12.52
N ALA A 118 -8.73 -5.38 11.88
CA ALA A 118 -8.50 -5.37 10.43
C ALA A 118 -7.62 -6.55 9.96
N LEU A 119 -6.61 -6.94 10.75
CA LEU A 119 -5.71 -8.07 10.45
C LEU A 119 -6.33 -9.45 10.71
N THR A 120 -7.36 -9.54 11.56
CA THR A 120 -7.88 -10.85 12.05
C THR A 120 -9.32 -11.14 11.64
N SER A 121 -10.08 -10.13 11.21
CA SER A 121 -11.47 -10.26 10.81
C SER A 121 -11.64 -10.39 9.30
N THR A 122 -12.89 -10.53 8.86
CA THR A 122 -13.28 -10.45 7.45
C THR A 122 -14.18 -9.23 7.24
N GLY A 123 -14.22 -8.71 6.01
CA GLY A 123 -15.01 -7.52 5.67
C GLY A 123 -14.28 -6.59 4.71
N SER A 124 -15.03 -5.66 4.13
CA SER A 124 -14.50 -4.62 3.24
C SER A 124 -13.80 -3.50 4.03
N GLY A 125 -12.88 -2.78 3.38
CA GLY A 125 -12.19 -1.61 3.96
C GLY A 125 -11.01 -1.92 4.88
N ARG A 126 -10.75 -3.20 5.20
CA ARG A 126 -9.64 -3.61 6.09
C ARG A 126 -8.27 -3.23 5.54
N LEU A 127 -8.07 -3.40 4.23
CA LEU A 127 -6.79 -3.11 3.58
C LEU A 127 -6.36 -1.65 3.77
N GLU A 128 -7.31 -0.71 3.67
CA GLU A 128 -7.04 0.71 3.86
C GLU A 128 -6.62 1.03 5.30
N ILE A 129 -7.22 0.35 6.29
CA ILE A 129 -6.80 0.48 7.70
C ILE A 129 -5.37 -0.05 7.89
N ILE A 130 -5.05 -1.19 7.27
CA ILE A 130 -3.71 -1.81 7.33
C ILE A 130 -2.67 -0.91 6.66
N ARG A 131 -2.97 -0.38 5.46
CA ARG A 131 -2.11 0.54 4.70
C ARG A 131 -1.83 1.82 5.47
N ASP A 132 -2.88 2.50 5.95
CA ASP A 132 -2.76 3.74 6.71
C ASP A 132 -1.94 3.55 8.00
N ALA A 133 -2.17 2.44 8.72
CA ALA A 133 -1.39 2.11 9.91
C ALA A 133 0.09 1.85 9.58
N HIS A 134 0.37 1.21 8.44
CA HIS A 134 1.73 0.99 7.96
C HIS A 134 2.43 2.29 7.60
N GLU A 135 1.78 3.18 6.86
CA GLU A 135 2.31 4.51 6.51
C GLU A 135 2.62 5.36 7.75
N ARG A 136 1.79 5.25 8.80
CA ARG A 136 2.02 5.92 10.10
C ARG A 136 3.02 5.22 11.01
N GLY A 137 3.64 4.12 10.56
CA GLY A 137 4.67 3.39 11.32
C GLY A 137 4.14 2.54 12.49
N ALA A 138 2.83 2.26 12.55
CA ALA A 138 2.24 1.50 13.66
C ALA A 138 2.81 0.08 13.80
N PHE A 139 3.25 -0.54 12.70
CA PHE A 139 3.88 -1.87 12.69
C PHE A 139 5.25 -1.93 13.36
N GLN A 140 5.79 -0.82 13.89
CA GLN A 140 6.91 -0.88 14.84
C GLN A 140 6.49 -1.44 16.21
N ASP A 141 5.19 -1.53 16.50
CA ASP A 141 4.67 -2.12 17.73
C ASP A 141 4.73 -3.66 17.72
N LEU A 142 5.52 -4.21 18.64
CA LEU A 142 5.75 -5.65 18.79
C LEU A 142 4.47 -6.48 18.95
N ARG A 143 3.38 -5.88 19.47
CA ARG A 143 2.08 -6.57 19.66
C ARG A 143 1.43 -6.95 18.32
N LEU A 144 1.84 -6.34 17.22
CA LEU A 144 1.28 -6.60 15.89
C LEU A 144 1.97 -7.74 15.15
N ILE A 145 3.18 -8.15 15.54
CA ILE A 145 4.00 -9.12 14.78
C ILE A 145 3.22 -10.41 14.48
N LYS A 146 2.66 -11.06 15.50
CA LYS A 146 1.92 -12.32 15.32
C LYS A 146 0.68 -12.16 14.45
N HIS A 147 -0.01 -11.02 14.57
CA HIS A 147 -1.19 -10.71 13.76
C HIS A 147 -0.80 -10.47 12.30
N ALA A 148 0.32 -9.79 12.06
CA ALA A 148 0.86 -9.58 10.71
C ALA A 148 1.33 -10.90 10.08
N ILE A 149 2.00 -11.78 10.83
CA ILE A 149 2.43 -13.09 10.32
C ILE A 149 1.22 -13.96 9.95
N ALA A 150 0.18 -13.97 10.78
CA ALA A 150 -1.05 -14.70 10.48
C ALA A 150 -1.77 -14.16 9.23
N ALA A 151 -1.68 -12.85 8.97
CA ALA A 151 -2.33 -12.21 7.82
C ALA A 151 -1.72 -12.60 6.45
N ILE A 152 -0.59 -13.32 6.40
CA ILE A 152 -0.10 -13.96 5.16
C ILE A 152 -1.13 -14.95 4.59
N GLU A 153 -1.96 -15.54 5.47
CA GLU A 153 -3.01 -16.50 5.12
C GLU A 153 -4.38 -15.84 4.88
N ASP A 154 -4.44 -14.50 4.79
CA ASP A 154 -5.71 -13.82 4.58
C ASP A 154 -6.37 -14.29 3.27
N LYS A 155 -7.70 -14.47 3.33
CA LYS A 155 -8.50 -14.92 2.18
C LYS A 155 -8.52 -13.89 1.05
N TYR A 156 -8.32 -12.62 1.37
CA TYR A 156 -8.16 -11.55 0.39
C TYR A 156 -6.69 -11.47 0.02
N SER A 157 -6.35 -11.96 -1.18
CA SER A 157 -4.96 -12.03 -1.65
C SER A 157 -4.26 -10.67 -1.58
N GLU A 158 -4.95 -9.58 -1.87
CA GLU A 158 -4.37 -8.23 -1.80
C GLU A 158 -3.85 -7.86 -0.39
N ILE A 159 -4.51 -8.33 0.68
CA ILE A 159 -4.04 -8.14 2.05
C ILE A 159 -2.83 -9.05 2.32
N ALA A 160 -2.93 -10.33 1.94
CA ALA A 160 -1.85 -11.29 2.11
C ALA A 160 -0.56 -10.86 1.39
N ASP A 161 -0.69 -10.43 0.13
CA ASP A 161 0.39 -9.91 -0.71
C ASP A 161 0.96 -8.62 -0.09
N TYR A 162 0.11 -7.65 0.28
CA TYR A 162 0.57 -6.39 0.88
C TYR A 162 1.35 -6.61 2.18
N VAL A 163 0.84 -7.47 3.06
CA VAL A 163 1.49 -7.79 4.34
C VAL A 163 2.83 -8.49 4.11
N ALA A 164 2.88 -9.49 3.22
CA ALA A 164 4.10 -10.24 2.93
C ALA A 164 5.17 -9.37 2.25
N ASP A 165 4.79 -8.49 1.32
CA ASP A 165 5.74 -7.71 0.52
C ASP A 165 6.16 -6.39 1.18
N ASN A 166 5.35 -5.82 2.09
CA ASN A 166 5.59 -4.47 2.63
C ASN A 166 5.73 -4.41 4.15
N ILE A 167 4.93 -5.18 4.90
CA ILE A 167 4.90 -5.09 6.37
C ILE A 167 5.93 -6.04 7.01
N LEU A 168 5.87 -7.32 6.68
CA LEU A 168 6.75 -8.32 7.30
C LEU A 168 8.25 -8.07 7.08
N PRO A 169 8.71 -7.56 5.92
CA PRO A 169 10.12 -7.22 5.72
C PRO A 169 10.67 -6.19 6.72
N ILE A 170 9.82 -5.34 7.33
CA ILE A 170 10.22 -4.34 8.34
C ILE A 170 10.84 -5.01 9.57
N TYR A 171 10.36 -6.21 9.92
CA TYR A 171 10.86 -6.96 11.07
C TYR A 171 12.21 -7.64 10.82
N GLY A 172 12.66 -7.68 9.56
CA GLY A 172 13.94 -8.26 9.17
C GLY A 172 14.11 -9.73 9.57
N ARG A 173 15.36 -10.15 9.78
CA ARG A 173 15.71 -11.55 10.07
C ARG A 173 15.14 -12.10 11.37
N ALA A 174 14.61 -11.25 12.25
CA ALA A 174 14.14 -11.66 13.57
C ALA A 174 12.81 -12.44 13.53
N ILE A 175 12.03 -12.34 12.44
CA ILE A 175 10.85 -13.19 12.23
C ILE A 175 11.16 -14.45 11.42
N TYR A 176 12.40 -14.63 10.94
CA TYR A 176 12.75 -15.71 10.00
C TYR A 176 12.33 -17.09 10.52
N SER A 177 12.67 -17.41 11.78
CA SER A 177 12.33 -18.69 12.39
C SER A 177 10.81 -18.91 12.49
N GLU A 178 10.05 -17.89 12.86
CA GLU A 178 8.58 -17.98 12.96
C GLU A 178 7.94 -18.20 11.59
N ILE A 179 8.45 -17.53 10.54
CA ILE A 179 7.99 -17.76 9.16
C ILE A 179 8.33 -19.18 8.71
N LEU A 180 9.53 -19.68 9.04
CA LEU A 180 9.98 -21.01 8.67
C LEU A 180 9.18 -22.10 9.38
N GLU A 181 8.83 -21.91 10.66
CA GLU A 181 8.00 -22.84 11.42
C GLU A 181 6.59 -22.99 10.83
N GLY A 182 6.05 -21.91 10.24
CA GLY A 182 4.76 -21.91 9.57
C GLY A 182 4.78 -22.29 8.09
N PHE A 183 5.93 -22.64 7.52
CA PHE A 183 6.08 -22.95 6.10
C PHE A 183 5.81 -24.44 5.80
N ASP A 184 4.86 -24.73 4.92
CA ASP A 184 4.60 -26.06 4.36
C ASP A 184 5.04 -26.16 2.89
N PRO A 185 6.05 -26.98 2.55
CA PRO A 185 6.47 -27.17 1.15
C PRO A 185 5.37 -27.76 0.26
N ASN A 186 4.34 -28.42 0.83
CA ASN A 186 3.21 -28.96 0.08
C ASN A 186 1.98 -28.03 0.09
N GLY A 187 2.13 -26.82 0.62
CA GLY A 187 1.07 -25.83 0.73
C GLY A 187 0.74 -25.10 -0.57
N LYS A 188 0.07 -23.95 -0.46
CA LYS A 188 -0.46 -23.18 -1.60
C LYS A 188 0.20 -21.80 -1.72
N GLY A 189 -0.54 -20.81 -2.21
CA GLY A 189 -0.01 -19.46 -2.44
C GLY A 189 0.48 -18.73 -1.19
N ASP A 190 -0.06 -19.05 -0.01
CA ASP A 190 0.44 -18.55 1.27
C ASP A 190 1.84 -19.09 1.60
N ASP A 191 2.11 -20.38 1.34
CA ASP A 191 3.45 -20.94 1.49
C ASP A 191 4.43 -20.47 0.41
N ALA A 192 3.95 -20.20 -0.81
CA ALA A 192 4.76 -19.50 -1.81
C ALA A 192 5.18 -18.11 -1.30
N ARG A 193 4.27 -17.32 -0.71
CA ARG A 193 4.63 -16.03 -0.07
C ARG A 193 5.63 -16.20 1.06
N ARG A 194 5.46 -17.22 1.91
CA ARG A 194 6.44 -17.53 2.97
C ARG A 194 7.81 -17.83 2.41
N MET A 195 7.91 -18.62 1.34
CA MET A 195 9.18 -18.90 0.66
C MET A 195 9.83 -17.63 0.13
N LYS A 196 9.08 -16.80 -0.60
CA LYS A 196 9.54 -15.49 -1.08
C LYS A 196 10.07 -14.63 0.07
N LEU A 197 9.31 -14.57 1.17
CA LEU A 197 9.66 -13.79 2.35
C LEU A 197 10.93 -14.34 3.03
N LEU A 198 11.03 -15.64 3.26
CA LEU A 198 12.24 -16.29 3.82
C LEU A 198 13.47 -15.92 3.00
N HIS A 199 13.37 -16.05 1.68
CA HIS A 199 14.47 -15.71 0.78
C HIS A 199 14.83 -14.22 0.82
N ARG A 200 13.82 -13.33 0.87
CA ARG A 200 14.04 -11.89 0.99
C ARG A 200 14.67 -11.47 2.31
N LEU A 201 14.31 -12.13 3.41
CA LEU A 201 14.83 -11.84 4.75
C LEU A 201 16.29 -12.32 4.90
N ASP A 202 16.58 -13.53 4.43
CA ASP A 202 17.91 -14.13 4.49
C ASP A 202 18.14 -15.11 3.31
N PRO A 203 18.75 -14.65 2.21
CA PRO A 203 19.05 -15.48 1.04
C PRO A 203 19.97 -16.68 1.35
N ASP A 204 20.90 -16.52 2.30
CA ASP A 204 21.86 -17.57 2.65
C ASP A 204 21.19 -18.65 3.51
N ALA A 205 20.42 -18.24 4.54
CA ALA A 205 19.73 -19.18 5.41
C ALA A 205 18.61 -19.95 4.70
N SER A 206 17.98 -19.33 3.70
CA SER A 206 16.88 -19.94 2.92
C SER A 206 17.36 -20.91 1.84
N ARG A 207 18.67 -20.95 1.52
CA ARG A 207 19.20 -21.73 0.40
C ARG A 207 18.80 -23.21 0.45
N SER A 208 18.93 -23.85 1.61
CA SER A 208 18.56 -25.26 1.78
C SER A 208 17.06 -25.52 1.61
N VAL A 209 16.22 -24.57 2.07
CA VAL A 209 14.77 -24.63 1.93
C VAL A 209 14.36 -24.47 0.46
N VAL A 210 14.97 -23.52 -0.24
CA VAL A 210 14.76 -23.29 -1.68
C VAL A 210 15.20 -24.51 -2.48
N ASP A 211 16.42 -25.01 -2.26
CA ASP A 211 16.96 -26.15 -3.00
C ASP A 211 16.09 -27.41 -2.78
N ASN A 212 15.60 -27.66 -1.55
CA ASN A 212 14.67 -28.77 -1.29
C ASN A 212 13.33 -28.61 -2.03
N ALA A 213 12.81 -27.37 -2.06
CA ALA A 213 11.54 -27.07 -2.69
C ALA A 213 11.55 -27.16 -4.22
N LEU A 214 12.71 -27.09 -4.88
CA LEU A 214 12.79 -27.30 -6.34
C LEU A 214 12.29 -28.70 -6.76
N GLU A 215 12.47 -29.70 -5.88
CA GLU A 215 12.11 -31.09 -6.14
C GLU A 215 10.88 -31.54 -5.34
N ASN A 216 10.80 -31.16 -4.07
CA ASN A 216 9.89 -31.75 -3.08
C ASN A 216 8.83 -30.75 -2.58
N SER A 217 8.11 -30.12 -3.50
CA SER A 217 7.07 -29.14 -3.15
C SER A 217 5.88 -29.16 -4.11
N SER A 218 4.81 -28.48 -3.70
CA SER A 218 3.66 -28.16 -4.53
C SER A 218 4.06 -27.29 -5.74
N LEU A 219 3.18 -27.18 -6.74
CA LEU A 219 3.48 -26.39 -7.93
C LEU A 219 3.74 -24.92 -7.60
N ASP A 220 2.92 -24.31 -6.74
CA ASP A 220 3.01 -22.89 -6.39
C ASP A 220 4.33 -22.59 -5.66
N VAL A 221 4.68 -23.41 -4.66
CA VAL A 221 5.93 -23.28 -3.90
C VAL A 221 7.14 -23.53 -4.80
N ARG A 222 7.07 -24.50 -5.71
CA ARG A 222 8.17 -24.77 -6.66
C ARG A 222 8.43 -23.61 -7.61
N LEU A 223 7.37 -23.00 -8.14
CA LEU A 223 7.52 -21.85 -9.03
C LEU A 223 8.20 -20.69 -8.30
N GLU A 224 7.86 -20.46 -7.04
CA GLU A 224 8.52 -19.45 -6.23
C GLU A 224 9.96 -19.83 -5.86
N ALA A 225 10.24 -21.11 -5.60
CA ALA A 225 11.61 -21.60 -5.43
C ALA A 225 12.47 -21.30 -6.65
N ILE A 226 11.94 -21.45 -7.88
CA ILE A 226 12.63 -21.07 -9.12
C ILE A 226 12.89 -19.56 -9.17
N ASN A 227 11.92 -18.73 -8.77
CA ASN A 227 12.10 -17.28 -8.71
C ASN A 227 13.21 -16.87 -7.72
N CYS A 228 13.35 -17.59 -6.60
CA CYS A 228 14.42 -17.39 -5.62
C CYS A 228 15.83 -17.74 -6.17
N LEU A 229 15.94 -18.35 -7.35
CA LEU A 229 17.23 -18.61 -8.02
C LEU A 229 17.74 -17.42 -8.85
N LYS A 230 17.05 -16.27 -8.82
CA LYS A 230 17.43 -15.09 -9.60
C LYS A 230 18.88 -14.67 -9.31
N GLY A 231 19.71 -14.68 -10.35
CA GLY A 231 21.13 -14.32 -10.25
C GLY A 231 22.05 -15.40 -9.67
N ARG A 232 21.53 -16.59 -9.33
CA ARG A 232 22.35 -17.71 -8.85
C ARG A 232 23.08 -18.40 -9.99
N GLU A 233 24.35 -18.08 -10.13
CA GLU A 233 25.23 -18.65 -11.15
C GLU A 233 25.42 -20.18 -11.05
N ASP A 234 25.30 -20.75 -9.86
CA ASP A 234 25.38 -22.20 -9.61
C ASP A 234 24.12 -22.95 -10.07
N ALA A 235 22.99 -22.25 -10.24
CA ALA A 235 21.71 -22.81 -10.64
C ALA A 235 21.47 -22.79 -12.17
N VAL A 236 22.42 -22.28 -12.95
CA VAL A 236 22.24 -22.06 -14.41
C VAL A 236 21.86 -23.34 -15.15
N GLU A 237 22.49 -24.47 -14.84
CA GLU A 237 22.17 -25.75 -15.48
C GLU A 237 20.71 -26.15 -15.25
N PHE A 238 20.26 -26.08 -14.00
CA PHE A 238 18.86 -26.35 -13.64
C PHE A 238 17.90 -25.37 -14.32
N LEU A 239 18.20 -24.06 -14.31
CA LEU A 239 17.38 -23.04 -14.94
C LEU A 239 17.25 -23.29 -16.45
N LEU A 240 18.33 -23.66 -17.14
CA LEU A 240 18.30 -24.01 -18.56
C LEU A 240 17.42 -25.24 -18.85
N GLN A 241 17.33 -26.20 -17.94
CA GLN A 241 16.36 -27.30 -18.05
C GLN A 241 14.92 -26.78 -17.90
N GLN A 242 14.67 -25.89 -16.94
CA GLN A 242 13.34 -25.30 -16.71
C GLN A 242 12.88 -24.38 -17.85
N VAL A 243 13.79 -23.72 -18.57
CA VAL A 243 13.47 -22.97 -19.81
C VAL A 243 12.83 -23.87 -20.87
N ASN A 244 13.05 -25.19 -20.84
CA ASN A 244 12.43 -26.14 -21.76
C ASN A 244 11.20 -26.86 -21.17
N ALA A 245 10.72 -26.42 -20.00
CA ALA A 245 9.58 -27.04 -19.34
C ALA A 245 8.28 -26.86 -20.15
N LYS A 246 7.38 -27.86 -20.06
CA LYS A 246 6.04 -27.78 -20.64
C LYS A 246 5.19 -26.68 -19.99
N SER A 247 5.43 -26.41 -18.70
CA SER A 247 4.73 -25.36 -17.95
C SER A 247 5.20 -23.98 -18.39
N ARG A 248 4.26 -23.11 -18.80
CA ARG A 248 4.54 -21.72 -19.17
C ARG A 248 5.10 -20.94 -17.98
N ASP A 249 4.57 -21.17 -16.79
CA ASP A 249 4.94 -20.44 -15.58
C ASP A 249 6.35 -20.83 -15.12
N ALA A 250 6.72 -22.10 -15.26
CA ALA A 250 8.09 -22.56 -14.98
C ALA A 250 9.10 -21.94 -15.96
N ARG A 251 8.75 -21.83 -17.25
CA ARG A 251 9.59 -21.12 -18.23
C ARG A 251 9.71 -19.63 -17.90
N LYS A 252 8.60 -18.95 -17.52
CA LYS A 252 8.62 -17.54 -17.10
C LYS A 252 9.56 -17.34 -15.91
N ALA A 253 9.39 -18.14 -14.86
CA ALA A 253 10.23 -18.09 -13.66
C ALA A 253 11.71 -18.32 -13.99
N ALA A 254 12.02 -19.34 -14.78
CA ALA A 254 13.39 -19.68 -15.15
C ALA A 254 14.06 -18.60 -16.02
N LEU A 255 13.37 -18.08 -17.03
CA LEU A 255 13.90 -17.01 -17.89
C LEU A 255 14.09 -15.70 -17.10
N SER A 256 13.17 -15.37 -16.20
CA SER A 256 13.31 -14.24 -15.28
C SER A 256 14.54 -14.40 -14.39
N ALA A 257 14.75 -15.59 -13.82
CA ALA A 257 15.90 -15.89 -12.97
C ALA A 257 17.25 -15.87 -13.72
N LEU A 258 17.25 -16.24 -15.01
CA LEU A 258 18.43 -16.14 -15.89
C LEU A 258 18.74 -14.72 -16.35
N THR A 259 17.77 -13.80 -16.33
CA THR A 259 17.94 -12.42 -16.83
C THR A 259 19.17 -11.70 -16.26
N PRO A 260 19.48 -11.74 -14.95
CA PRO A 260 20.68 -11.08 -14.42
C PRO A 260 22.01 -11.82 -14.68
N ILE A 261 22.00 -13.01 -15.30
CA ILE A 261 23.19 -13.87 -15.46
C ILE A 261 23.87 -13.61 -16.81
N GLU A 262 25.19 -13.38 -16.81
CA GLU A 262 25.96 -13.05 -18.03
C GLU A 262 26.67 -14.24 -18.70
N LYS A 263 26.50 -15.47 -18.17
CA LYS A 263 27.12 -16.68 -18.74
C LYS A 263 26.64 -16.92 -20.19
N PRO A 264 27.53 -17.38 -21.11
CA PRO A 264 27.19 -17.55 -22.52
C PRO A 264 25.91 -18.36 -22.78
N GLU A 265 25.71 -19.46 -22.04
CA GLU A 265 24.58 -20.37 -22.19
C GLU A 265 23.26 -19.72 -21.74
N ALA A 266 23.30 -18.88 -20.69
CA ALA A 266 22.16 -18.10 -20.23
C ALA A 266 21.78 -17.04 -21.28
N ILE A 267 22.77 -16.32 -21.82
CA ILE A 267 22.56 -15.35 -22.89
C ILE A 267 21.98 -16.00 -24.15
N GLU A 268 22.44 -17.20 -24.52
CA GLU A 268 21.89 -17.95 -25.66
C GLU A 268 20.44 -18.43 -25.41
N ALA A 269 20.10 -18.80 -24.18
CA ALA A 269 18.71 -19.09 -23.82
C ALA A 269 17.81 -17.85 -23.93
N LEU A 270 18.27 -16.68 -23.47
CA LEU A 270 17.54 -15.42 -23.59
C LEU A 270 17.38 -14.99 -25.06
N ILE A 271 18.42 -15.12 -25.88
CA ILE A 271 18.36 -14.87 -27.33
C ILE A 271 17.30 -15.76 -28.00
N ARG A 272 17.28 -17.06 -27.68
CA ARG A 272 16.25 -17.97 -28.19
C ARG A 272 14.84 -17.59 -27.73
N ALA A 273 14.69 -17.13 -26.49
CA ALA A 273 13.42 -16.66 -25.96
C ALA A 273 12.92 -15.43 -26.74
N VAL A 274 13.78 -14.45 -27.00
CA VAL A 274 13.48 -13.25 -27.81
C VAL A 274 12.96 -13.63 -29.21
N SER A 275 13.57 -14.62 -29.87
CA SER A 275 13.15 -15.09 -31.21
C SER A 275 11.97 -16.08 -31.20
N SER A 276 11.31 -16.28 -30.06
CA SER A 276 10.22 -17.25 -29.92
C SER A 276 8.94 -16.66 -29.31
N ALA A 277 7.93 -17.50 -29.08
CA ALA A 277 6.72 -17.13 -28.35
C ALA A 277 6.98 -16.82 -26.87
N ASP A 278 8.13 -17.23 -26.31
CA ASP A 278 8.49 -16.94 -24.92
C ASP A 278 8.97 -15.48 -24.72
N LEU A 279 9.09 -14.67 -25.77
CA LEU A 279 9.35 -13.23 -25.68
C LEU A 279 8.39 -12.52 -24.71
N GLU A 280 7.10 -12.87 -24.76
CA GLU A 280 6.08 -12.33 -23.86
C GLU A 280 6.47 -12.55 -22.39
N LEU A 281 7.04 -13.71 -22.06
CA LEU A 281 7.40 -14.11 -20.70
C LEU A 281 8.55 -13.29 -20.11
N ILE A 282 9.41 -12.72 -20.96
CA ILE A 282 10.61 -11.99 -20.56
C ILE A 282 10.51 -10.48 -20.78
N SER A 283 9.44 -10.00 -21.44
CA SER A 283 9.29 -8.59 -21.79
C SER A 283 9.38 -7.64 -20.58
N GLY A 284 8.92 -8.09 -19.41
CA GLY A 284 8.99 -7.34 -18.15
C GLY A 284 10.38 -7.25 -17.51
N SER A 285 11.34 -8.13 -17.86
CA SER A 285 12.65 -8.21 -17.19
C SER A 285 13.84 -8.02 -18.13
N ILE A 286 13.71 -8.36 -19.41
CA ILE A 286 14.83 -8.46 -20.36
C ILE A 286 15.63 -7.16 -20.52
N TRP A 287 14.98 -6.02 -20.31
CA TRP A 287 15.61 -4.70 -20.31
C TRP A 287 16.70 -4.57 -19.25
N ALA A 288 16.69 -5.33 -18.17
CA ALA A 288 17.71 -5.23 -17.12
C ALA A 288 19.07 -5.82 -17.52
N ASN A 289 19.12 -6.77 -18.48
CA ASN A 289 20.36 -7.40 -18.91
C ASN A 289 21.08 -6.51 -19.94
N ARG A 290 22.34 -6.13 -19.73
CA ARG A 290 23.10 -5.23 -20.63
C ARG A 290 24.16 -5.93 -21.49
N ASN A 291 24.08 -7.25 -21.63
CA ASN A 291 25.01 -8.02 -22.45
C ASN A 291 24.94 -7.59 -23.93
N LYS A 292 26.11 -7.30 -24.53
CA LYS A 292 26.20 -6.76 -25.90
C LYS A 292 25.60 -7.69 -26.96
N LYS A 293 25.82 -9.00 -26.87
CA LYS A 293 25.32 -9.99 -27.85
C LYS A 293 23.80 -10.04 -27.84
N LEU A 294 23.21 -10.10 -26.64
CA LEU A 294 21.76 -10.07 -26.47
C LEU A 294 21.16 -8.74 -26.96
N GLN A 295 21.76 -7.62 -26.58
CA GLN A 295 21.26 -6.30 -26.94
C GLN A 295 21.35 -6.00 -28.44
N GLN A 296 22.38 -6.52 -29.11
CA GLN A 296 22.48 -6.49 -30.58
C GLN A 296 21.35 -7.33 -31.21
N HIS A 297 21.16 -8.57 -30.74
CA HIS A 297 20.11 -9.46 -31.25
C HIS A 297 18.71 -8.86 -31.08
N ILE A 298 18.43 -8.20 -29.95
CA ILE A 298 17.16 -7.51 -29.70
C ILE A 298 16.92 -6.40 -30.73
N VAL A 299 17.94 -5.60 -31.04
CA VAL A 299 17.81 -4.54 -32.07
C VAL A 299 17.58 -5.15 -33.44
N GLU A 300 18.34 -6.18 -33.82
CA GLU A 300 18.17 -6.87 -35.11
C GLU A 300 16.76 -7.47 -35.28
N GLU A 301 16.25 -8.13 -34.24
CA GLU A 301 14.91 -8.70 -34.23
C GLU A 301 13.83 -7.59 -34.28
N ALA A 302 14.03 -6.48 -33.56
CA ALA A 302 13.09 -5.36 -33.56
C ALA A 302 13.07 -4.60 -34.90
N GLU A 303 14.22 -4.42 -35.55
CA GLU A 303 14.33 -3.84 -36.90
C GLU A 303 13.60 -4.72 -37.92
N CYS A 304 13.83 -6.04 -37.89
CA CYS A 304 13.15 -7.00 -38.75
C CYS A 304 11.63 -6.96 -38.55
N GLN A 305 11.20 -6.88 -37.28
CA GLN A 305 9.78 -6.81 -36.93
C GLN A 305 9.13 -5.50 -37.39
N LEU A 306 9.83 -4.37 -37.27
CA LEU A 306 9.37 -3.09 -37.80
C LEU A 306 9.22 -3.15 -39.32
N ASP A 307 10.21 -3.69 -40.04
CA ASP A 307 10.17 -3.85 -41.49
C ASP A 307 9.00 -4.73 -41.94
N ALA A 308 8.71 -5.82 -41.22
CA ALA A 308 7.57 -6.68 -41.50
C ALA A 308 6.22 -5.97 -41.32
N LEU A 309 6.11 -5.10 -40.31
CA LEU A 309 4.91 -4.29 -40.08
C LEU A 309 4.73 -3.21 -41.15
N LEU A 310 5.81 -2.56 -41.58
CA LEU A 310 5.77 -1.50 -42.60
C LEU A 310 5.60 -2.07 -44.01
N ASN A 311 6.16 -3.26 -44.28
CA ASN A 311 6.12 -3.92 -45.58
C ASN A 311 5.63 -5.38 -45.46
N PRO A 312 4.30 -5.61 -45.27
CA PRO A 312 3.75 -6.95 -45.07
C PRO A 312 3.99 -7.90 -46.25
N GLN A 313 4.21 -7.36 -47.46
CA GLN A 313 4.45 -8.14 -48.68
C GLN A 313 5.89 -8.71 -48.77
N SER A 314 6.83 -8.21 -47.98
CA SER A 314 8.22 -8.69 -47.94
C SER A 314 8.53 -9.59 -46.74
N ALA A 315 7.55 -9.84 -45.86
CA ALA A 315 7.76 -10.63 -44.66
C ALA A 315 8.09 -12.10 -45.00
N LYS A 316 9.24 -12.59 -44.51
CA LYS A 316 9.50 -14.05 -44.45
C LYS A 316 8.48 -14.69 -43.50
N PRO A 317 8.04 -15.93 -43.76
CA PRO A 317 7.09 -16.61 -42.89
C PRO A 317 7.63 -16.66 -41.46
N ALA A 318 6.79 -16.29 -40.49
CA ALA A 318 7.08 -16.38 -39.07
C ALA A 318 7.62 -17.78 -38.70
N PRO A 319 8.54 -17.89 -37.73
CA PRO A 319 9.09 -19.17 -37.32
C PRO A 319 7.97 -20.15 -36.93
N ALA A 320 8.02 -21.36 -37.49
CA ALA A 320 6.96 -22.38 -37.50
C ALA A 320 6.53 -22.96 -36.12
N ASN A 321 6.84 -22.28 -35.01
CA ASN A 321 6.57 -22.71 -33.64
C ASN A 321 5.65 -21.77 -32.84
N THR A 322 4.97 -20.80 -33.46
CA THR A 322 3.86 -20.04 -32.85
C THR A 322 2.59 -20.89 -32.71
N LYS A 323 2.68 -22.02 -32.00
CA LYS A 323 1.50 -22.66 -31.43
C LYS A 323 1.08 -21.84 -30.22
N THR A 324 0.06 -21.01 -30.40
CA THR A 324 -0.72 -20.39 -29.32
C THR A 324 -0.88 -21.36 -28.15
N SER A 325 -0.48 -20.91 -26.97
CA SER A 325 -0.61 -21.67 -25.73
C SER A 325 -2.08 -22.08 -25.50
N ARG A 326 -2.28 -23.22 -24.86
CA ARG A 326 -3.60 -23.82 -24.58
C ARG A 326 -4.49 -22.94 -23.68
N ALA A 327 -3.97 -21.86 -23.10
CA ALA A 327 -4.70 -20.88 -22.30
C ALA A 327 -5.58 -19.94 -23.15
N ALA A 328 -5.24 -19.69 -24.43
CA ALA A 328 -6.09 -18.95 -25.36
C ALA A 328 -7.36 -19.72 -25.79
N LYS A 329 -7.51 -21.00 -25.42
CA LYS A 329 -8.70 -21.81 -25.75
C LYS A 329 -9.88 -21.63 -24.80
N LYS A 330 -9.71 -21.04 -23.61
CA LYS A 330 -10.82 -20.87 -22.66
C LYS A 330 -11.61 -19.56 -22.82
N THR A 331 -11.11 -18.64 -23.66
CA THR A 331 -11.81 -17.42 -24.08
C THR A 331 -12.12 -17.42 -25.58
N GLN A 332 -12.20 -18.60 -26.21
CA GLN A 332 -12.62 -18.75 -27.61
C GLN A 332 -14.14 -18.65 -27.73
N SER A 333 -14.63 -17.42 -27.62
CA SER A 333 -15.72 -16.95 -28.46
C SER A 333 -15.10 -16.62 -29.84
N THR A 334 -15.39 -17.46 -30.82
CA THR A 334 -15.35 -17.23 -32.27
C THR A 334 -14.65 -15.97 -32.81
N THR A 335 -13.32 -15.98 -32.92
CA THR A 335 -12.60 -15.15 -33.93
C THR A 335 -11.23 -15.75 -34.23
N LYS A 336 -10.92 -15.98 -35.52
CA LYS A 336 -9.57 -16.28 -35.99
C LYS A 336 -8.70 -15.04 -35.74
N THR A 337 -7.67 -15.13 -34.90
CA THR A 337 -6.66 -14.07 -34.77
C THR A 337 -5.89 -13.95 -36.09
N SER A 338 -5.88 -12.77 -36.70
CA SER A 338 -5.15 -12.51 -37.95
C SER A 338 -3.64 -12.50 -37.72
N ASP A 339 -2.84 -12.86 -38.72
CA ASP A 339 -1.37 -12.81 -38.66
C ASP A 339 -0.87 -11.41 -38.24
N ALA A 340 -1.52 -10.35 -38.71
CA ALA A 340 -1.23 -8.96 -38.32
C ALA A 340 -1.34 -8.70 -36.81
N THR A 341 -2.25 -9.37 -36.09
CA THR A 341 -2.38 -9.20 -34.63
C THR A 341 -1.19 -9.80 -33.89
N VAL A 342 -0.63 -10.91 -34.40
CA VAL A 342 0.53 -11.58 -33.80
C VAL A 342 1.79 -10.72 -33.98
N GLU A 343 1.98 -10.14 -35.16
CA GLU A 343 3.13 -9.28 -35.47
C GLU A 343 3.11 -7.98 -34.64
N VAL A 344 1.95 -7.33 -34.49
CA VAL A 344 1.80 -6.13 -33.63
C VAL A 344 2.11 -6.46 -32.16
N PHE A 345 1.55 -7.56 -31.64
CA PHE A 345 1.79 -8.00 -30.27
C PHE A 345 3.26 -8.31 -30.02
N ARG A 346 3.92 -9.00 -30.97
CA ARG A 346 5.35 -9.30 -30.91
C ARG A 346 6.19 -8.02 -30.86
N PHE A 347 5.90 -7.05 -31.73
CA PHE A 347 6.62 -5.77 -31.76
C PHE A 347 6.49 -5.00 -30.43
N TYR A 348 5.29 -4.96 -29.86
CA TYR A 348 5.03 -4.33 -28.57
C TYR A 348 5.93 -4.90 -27.45
N HIS A 349 6.10 -6.22 -27.39
CA HIS A 349 6.98 -6.87 -26.40
C HIS A 349 8.47 -6.66 -26.67
N LEU A 350 8.90 -6.57 -27.95
CA LEU A 350 10.28 -6.22 -28.28
C LEU A 350 10.64 -4.81 -27.82
N LEU A 351 9.74 -3.84 -28.01
CA LEU A 351 9.94 -2.46 -27.57
C LEU A 351 10.24 -2.37 -26.07
N ALA A 352 9.64 -3.24 -25.24
CA ALA A 352 9.88 -3.27 -23.79
C ALA A 352 11.37 -3.41 -23.42
N ALA A 353 12.18 -4.06 -24.26
CA ALA A 353 13.60 -4.28 -24.03
C ALA A 353 14.46 -3.00 -24.15
N PHE A 354 13.92 -1.95 -24.78
CA PHE A 354 14.63 -0.68 -25.00
C PHE A 354 14.60 0.26 -23.79
N ARG A 355 13.91 -0.14 -22.71
CA ARG A 355 13.86 0.64 -21.48
C ARG A 355 15.27 0.95 -20.93
N GLY A 356 15.52 2.25 -20.71
CA GLY A 356 16.79 2.77 -20.20
C GLY A 356 17.99 2.56 -21.12
N ARG A 357 17.80 2.22 -22.41
CA ARG A 357 18.91 2.05 -23.36
C ARG A 357 19.31 3.38 -24.01
N THR A 358 20.55 3.78 -23.79
CA THR A 358 21.13 5.03 -24.34
C THR A 358 22.22 4.79 -25.40
N ASP A 359 22.51 3.54 -25.73
CA ASP A 359 23.46 3.23 -26.79
C ASP A 359 22.91 3.60 -28.17
N LYS A 360 23.84 3.93 -29.08
CA LYS A 360 23.50 4.50 -30.39
C LYS A 360 22.53 3.64 -31.21
N ALA A 361 22.72 2.31 -31.22
CA ALA A 361 21.85 1.42 -32.00
C ALA A 361 20.40 1.45 -31.49
N ALA A 362 20.21 1.47 -30.16
CA ALA A 362 18.89 1.59 -29.56
C ALA A 362 18.23 2.95 -29.83
N VAL A 363 18.99 4.04 -29.69
CA VAL A 363 18.50 5.40 -29.95
C VAL A 363 18.12 5.57 -31.43
N ASP A 364 18.98 5.14 -32.35
CA ASP A 364 18.73 5.21 -33.79
C ASP A 364 17.46 4.40 -34.16
N PHE A 365 17.28 3.21 -33.58
CA PHE A 365 16.08 2.39 -33.80
C PHE A 365 14.79 3.06 -33.28
N LEU A 366 14.80 3.60 -32.06
CA LEU A 366 13.63 4.29 -31.50
C LEU A 366 13.27 5.54 -32.32
N MET A 367 14.28 6.29 -32.77
CA MET A 367 14.09 7.44 -33.67
C MET A 367 13.49 7.01 -35.01
N ARG A 368 13.93 5.87 -35.56
CA ARG A 368 13.35 5.28 -36.76
C ARG A 368 11.88 4.90 -36.55
N CYS A 369 11.56 4.19 -35.47
CA CYS A 369 10.18 3.85 -35.12
C CYS A 369 9.30 5.11 -35.07
N PHE A 370 9.76 6.15 -34.38
CA PHE A 370 9.03 7.40 -34.23
C PHE A 370 8.83 8.12 -35.57
N SER A 371 9.80 8.05 -36.49
CA SER A 371 9.65 8.63 -37.84
C SER A 371 8.57 7.94 -38.69
N HIS A 372 8.18 6.72 -38.34
CA HIS A 372 7.11 5.95 -38.98
C HIS A 372 5.77 6.01 -38.22
N HIS A 373 5.56 7.02 -37.35
CA HIS A 373 4.36 7.13 -36.53
C HIS A 373 3.05 7.00 -37.35
N ASP A 374 2.95 7.68 -38.49
CA ASP A 374 1.74 7.67 -39.34
C ASP A 374 1.48 6.30 -39.98
N ASP A 375 2.53 5.54 -40.28
CA ASP A 375 2.40 4.20 -40.82
C ASP A 375 1.98 3.21 -39.73
N LEU A 376 2.55 3.34 -38.53
CA LEU A 376 2.16 2.56 -37.36
C LEU A 376 0.69 2.81 -36.98
N LEU A 377 0.20 4.06 -37.02
CA LEU A 377 -1.21 4.40 -36.73
C LEU A 377 -2.23 3.69 -37.63
N LYS A 378 -1.83 3.33 -38.85
CA LYS A 378 -2.71 2.62 -39.80
C LYS A 378 -2.91 1.15 -39.42
N LEU A 379 -2.06 0.59 -38.55
CA LEU A 379 -2.17 -0.79 -38.10
C LEU A 379 -3.41 -0.97 -37.23
N LYS A 380 -4.24 -1.95 -37.60
CA LYS A 380 -5.44 -2.34 -36.86
C LYS A 380 -5.29 -3.78 -36.38
N ALA A 381 -5.30 -3.97 -35.08
CA ALA A 381 -5.35 -5.26 -34.42
C ALA A 381 -6.33 -5.20 -33.23
N ASN A 382 -6.76 -6.37 -32.75
CA ASN A 382 -7.95 -6.46 -31.89
C ASN A 382 -7.76 -5.81 -30.51
N SER A 383 -6.68 -6.18 -29.80
CA SER A 383 -6.43 -5.78 -28.41
C SER A 383 -5.24 -4.83 -28.23
N LEU A 384 -4.45 -4.65 -29.28
CA LEU A 384 -3.36 -3.68 -29.40
C LEU A 384 -3.45 -3.13 -30.82
N ASP A 385 -3.42 -1.81 -30.98
CA ASP A 385 -3.43 -1.18 -32.30
C ASP A 385 -2.25 -0.21 -32.50
N GLY A 386 -2.25 0.50 -33.62
CA GLY A 386 -1.20 1.47 -33.95
C GLY A 386 -1.02 2.59 -32.93
N VAL A 387 -2.07 2.96 -32.20
CA VAL A 387 -2.01 3.97 -31.12
C VAL A 387 -1.19 3.41 -29.97
N ASP A 388 -1.44 2.17 -29.55
CA ASP A 388 -0.69 1.51 -28.48
C ASP A 388 0.80 1.36 -28.83
N LEU A 389 1.11 1.05 -30.09
CA LEU A 389 2.50 0.97 -30.55
C LEU A 389 3.20 2.33 -30.50
N ASN A 390 2.55 3.40 -30.96
CA ASN A 390 3.13 4.74 -30.90
C ASN A 390 3.33 5.21 -29.46
N CYS A 391 2.36 4.97 -28.58
CA CYS A 391 2.53 5.19 -27.14
C CYS A 391 3.75 4.44 -26.61
N ARG A 392 3.88 3.15 -26.96
CA ARG A 392 4.99 2.32 -26.49
C ARG A 392 6.36 2.82 -26.98
N VAL A 393 6.45 3.24 -28.25
CA VAL A 393 7.68 3.84 -28.81
C VAL A 393 8.04 5.12 -28.06
N ALA A 394 7.07 6.02 -27.89
CA ALA A 394 7.29 7.29 -27.19
C ALA A 394 7.62 7.09 -25.69
N GLU A 395 7.01 6.11 -25.04
CA GLU A 395 7.35 5.70 -23.68
C GLU A 395 8.81 5.22 -23.60
N MET A 396 9.26 4.38 -24.53
CA MET A 396 10.66 3.91 -24.56
C MET A 396 11.64 5.04 -24.88
N MET A 397 11.26 5.99 -25.75
CA MET A 397 12.03 7.21 -26.01
C MET A 397 12.16 8.11 -24.78
N LEU A 398 11.10 8.22 -23.98
CA LEU A 398 11.10 8.96 -22.72
C LEU A 398 11.96 8.23 -21.66
N LEU A 399 11.78 6.92 -21.52
CA LEU A 399 12.49 6.09 -20.53
C LEU A 399 13.95 5.83 -20.88
N SER A 400 14.35 5.92 -22.15
CA SER A 400 15.78 5.89 -22.50
C SER A 400 16.53 7.06 -21.88
N GLY A 401 15.86 8.22 -21.73
CA GLY A 401 16.44 9.44 -21.19
C GLY A 401 17.54 10.06 -22.07
N SER A 402 17.71 9.59 -23.30
CA SER A 402 18.73 10.13 -24.21
C SER A 402 18.36 11.55 -24.64
N LYS A 403 19.35 12.45 -24.78
CA LYS A 403 19.11 13.83 -25.21
C LYS A 403 18.42 13.90 -26.58
N GLU A 404 18.74 12.97 -27.47
CA GLU A 404 18.22 12.92 -28.85
C GLU A 404 16.73 12.53 -28.87
N THR A 405 16.37 11.44 -28.19
CA THR A 405 14.97 11.00 -28.10
C THR A 405 14.10 12.02 -27.36
N LEU A 406 14.60 12.58 -26.25
CA LEU A 406 13.89 13.62 -25.52
C LEU A 406 13.69 14.88 -26.38
N ALA A 407 14.73 15.35 -27.08
CA ALA A 407 14.61 16.51 -27.97
C ALA A 407 13.57 16.27 -29.06
N LYS A 408 13.47 15.03 -29.58
CA LYS A 408 12.47 14.69 -30.59
C LYS A 408 11.04 14.72 -30.06
N LEU A 409 10.81 14.24 -28.83
CA LEU A 409 9.53 14.33 -28.14
C LEU A 409 9.16 15.79 -27.78
N VAL A 410 10.14 16.63 -27.48
CA VAL A 410 9.91 18.07 -27.27
C VAL A 410 9.54 18.77 -28.57
N GLU A 411 10.22 18.45 -29.68
CA GLU A 411 9.92 18.99 -31.01
C GLU A 411 8.50 18.66 -31.46
N SER A 412 7.98 17.46 -31.11
CA SER A 412 6.61 17.08 -31.44
C SER A 412 5.58 17.96 -30.71
N GLY A 413 5.87 18.43 -29.50
CA GLY A 413 5.12 19.50 -28.81
C GLY A 413 3.64 19.20 -28.55
N ALA A 414 2.80 20.24 -28.46
CA ALA A 414 1.33 20.12 -28.31
C ALA A 414 0.59 19.94 -29.65
N ASN A 415 1.31 19.93 -30.78
CA ASN A 415 0.74 19.79 -32.12
C ASN A 415 0.63 18.31 -32.57
N VAL A 416 0.85 17.38 -31.65
CA VAL A 416 0.77 15.93 -31.92
C VAL A 416 -0.64 15.41 -31.70
N THR A 417 -0.88 14.23 -32.26
CA THR A 417 -2.04 13.42 -31.96
C THR A 417 -2.18 13.17 -30.44
N PRO A 418 -3.41 13.00 -29.93
CA PRO A 418 -3.67 12.92 -28.49
C PRO A 418 -2.81 11.90 -27.74
N GLU A 419 -2.45 10.79 -28.37
CA GLU A 419 -1.68 9.70 -27.79
C GLU A 419 -0.20 10.02 -27.49
N LEU A 420 0.39 11.05 -28.11
CA LEU A 420 1.80 11.42 -27.92
C LEU A 420 1.99 12.64 -27.01
N VAL A 421 0.90 13.33 -26.66
CA VAL A 421 0.93 14.57 -25.87
C VAL A 421 1.53 14.32 -24.49
N GLU A 422 1.19 13.20 -23.84
CA GLU A 422 1.73 12.85 -22.53
C GLU A 422 3.26 12.76 -22.53
N PHE A 423 3.82 12.00 -23.48
CA PHE A 423 5.27 11.82 -23.58
C PHE A 423 5.99 13.10 -23.98
N SER A 424 5.38 13.92 -24.85
CA SER A 424 5.91 15.22 -25.26
C SER A 424 5.95 16.20 -24.08
N PHE A 425 4.89 16.23 -23.27
CA PHE A 425 4.82 17.05 -22.05
C PHE A 425 5.90 16.63 -21.06
N LEU A 426 5.99 15.33 -20.75
CA LEU A 426 6.97 14.79 -19.79
C LEU A 426 8.41 15.00 -20.27
N ALA A 427 8.69 14.83 -21.57
CA ALA A 427 10.00 15.13 -22.14
C ALA A 427 10.33 16.62 -22.01
N THR A 428 9.36 17.51 -22.23
CA THR A 428 9.54 18.97 -22.06
C THR A 428 9.83 19.30 -20.60
N CYS A 429 9.15 18.69 -19.64
CA CYS A 429 9.45 18.85 -18.21
C CYS A 429 10.88 18.44 -17.85
N ARG A 430 11.45 17.44 -18.54
CA ARG A 430 12.84 16.99 -18.31
C ARG A 430 13.90 17.88 -18.97
N MET A 431 13.52 18.66 -19.98
CA MET A 431 14.47 19.44 -20.78
C MET A 431 14.36 20.95 -20.57
N GLU A 432 13.23 21.44 -20.09
CA GLU A 432 12.90 22.87 -20.10
C GLU A 432 12.37 23.35 -18.74
N SER A 433 12.33 24.67 -18.55
CA SER A 433 11.77 25.28 -17.34
C SER A 433 10.24 25.08 -17.26
N PRO A 434 9.65 25.02 -16.05
CA PRO A 434 8.19 24.91 -15.87
C PRO A 434 7.40 25.99 -16.63
N ALA A 435 7.94 27.22 -16.70
CA ALA A 435 7.31 28.32 -17.43
C ALA A 435 7.21 28.06 -18.94
N LYS A 436 8.25 27.47 -19.53
CA LYS A 436 8.23 27.11 -20.95
C LYS A 436 7.32 25.93 -21.23
N VAL A 437 7.26 24.94 -20.32
CA VAL A 437 6.27 23.86 -20.40
C VAL A 437 4.86 24.44 -20.43
N TYR A 438 4.56 25.37 -19.53
CA TYR A 438 3.27 26.06 -19.52
C TYR A 438 2.98 26.73 -20.87
N GLU A 439 3.88 27.56 -21.40
CA GLU A 439 3.64 28.23 -22.68
C GLU A 439 3.42 27.26 -23.85
N SER A 440 4.12 26.12 -23.85
CA SER A 440 4.01 25.12 -24.92
C SER A 440 2.69 24.35 -24.93
N PHE A 441 2.09 24.11 -23.75
CA PHE A 441 0.93 23.21 -23.61
C PHE A 441 -0.35 23.91 -23.15
N ARG A 442 -0.29 25.16 -22.66
CA ARG A 442 -1.45 25.87 -22.08
C ARG A 442 -2.64 25.92 -23.02
N ASP A 443 -2.43 26.18 -24.31
CA ASP A 443 -3.52 26.37 -25.27
C ASP A 443 -4.23 25.04 -25.57
N GLY A 444 -3.51 23.92 -25.54
CA GLY A 444 -4.07 22.58 -25.69
C GLY A 444 -4.95 22.15 -24.49
N TYR A 445 -4.66 22.68 -23.31
CA TYR A 445 -5.47 22.44 -22.12
C TYR A 445 -6.64 23.43 -22.02
N ALA A 446 -6.35 24.74 -22.07
CA ALA A 446 -7.29 25.84 -21.84
C ALA A 446 -8.39 25.95 -22.90
N ASN A 447 -8.11 25.59 -24.16
CA ASN A 447 -9.10 25.64 -25.24
C ASN A 447 -9.97 24.38 -25.32
N ARG A 448 -10.23 23.71 -24.18
CA ARG A 448 -11.08 22.51 -24.11
C ARG A 448 -12.44 22.79 -24.76
N PRO A 449 -12.83 22.07 -25.83
CA PRO A 449 -14.13 22.27 -26.45
C PRO A 449 -15.28 21.93 -25.48
N LYS A 450 -16.33 22.76 -25.46
CA LYS A 450 -17.55 22.49 -24.68
C LYS A 450 -18.49 21.48 -25.35
N GLY A 451 -18.37 21.33 -26.67
CA GLY A 451 -19.18 20.43 -27.49
C GLY A 451 -18.63 19.00 -27.54
N LYS A 452 -19.51 18.04 -27.85
CA LYS A 452 -19.14 16.62 -28.08
C LYS A 452 -19.17 16.26 -29.56
N THR A 453 -18.87 17.21 -30.44
CA THR A 453 -18.91 16.97 -31.88
C THR A 453 -17.71 16.14 -32.33
N LYS A 454 -17.79 15.52 -33.52
CA LYS A 454 -16.68 14.74 -34.08
C LYS A 454 -15.46 15.62 -34.40
N SER A 455 -15.66 16.87 -34.79
CA SER A 455 -14.57 17.83 -35.08
C SER A 455 -13.82 18.26 -33.81
N ASP A 456 -14.48 18.24 -32.66
CA ASP A 456 -13.89 18.64 -31.37
C ASP A 456 -13.12 17.50 -30.68
N LYS A 457 -13.24 16.27 -31.19
CA LYS A 457 -12.76 15.06 -30.51
C LYS A 457 -11.28 15.14 -30.17
N ALA A 458 -10.42 15.45 -31.14
CA ALA A 458 -8.97 15.48 -30.94
C ALA A 458 -8.55 16.56 -29.93
N ALA A 459 -9.08 17.78 -30.04
CA ALA A 459 -8.78 18.86 -29.10
C ALA A 459 -9.23 18.53 -27.66
N ARG A 460 -10.35 17.82 -27.51
CA ARG A 460 -10.80 17.32 -26.21
C ARG A 460 -9.87 16.24 -25.66
N GLU A 461 -9.47 15.27 -26.47
CA GLU A 461 -8.54 14.21 -26.06
C GLU A 461 -7.16 14.78 -25.67
N ILE A 462 -6.67 15.80 -26.38
CA ILE A 462 -5.44 16.54 -26.01
C ILE A 462 -5.61 17.20 -24.64
N SER A 463 -6.71 17.94 -24.41
CA SER A 463 -6.97 18.59 -23.13
C SER A 463 -7.13 17.58 -21.97
N GLU A 464 -7.77 16.44 -22.23
CA GLU A 464 -7.90 15.33 -21.28
C GLU A 464 -6.53 14.69 -20.97
N ALA A 465 -5.68 14.47 -21.99
CA ALA A 465 -4.33 13.95 -21.82
C ALA A 465 -3.44 14.88 -20.98
N ILE A 466 -3.43 16.19 -21.27
CA ILE A 466 -2.69 17.17 -20.45
C ILE A 466 -3.22 17.18 -19.01
N GLY A 467 -4.55 17.17 -18.83
CA GLY A 467 -5.16 17.09 -17.50
C GLY A 467 -4.74 15.82 -16.72
N ASN A 468 -4.65 14.67 -17.40
CA ASN A 468 -4.16 13.42 -16.80
C ASN A 468 -2.70 13.53 -16.38
N VAL A 469 -1.86 14.14 -17.21
CA VAL A 469 -0.45 14.35 -16.88
C VAL A 469 -0.28 15.26 -15.67
N LEU A 470 -1.02 16.37 -15.62
CA LEU A 470 -1.00 17.30 -14.47
C LEU A 470 -1.36 16.56 -13.18
N LYS A 471 -2.43 15.75 -13.18
CA LYS A 471 -2.79 14.90 -12.03
C LYS A 471 -1.70 13.87 -11.70
N GLY A 472 -1.10 13.26 -12.73
CA GLY A 472 -0.02 12.30 -12.62
C GLY A 472 1.16 12.83 -11.82
N THR A 473 1.60 14.08 -12.08
CA THR A 473 2.76 14.69 -11.41
C THR A 473 2.66 14.73 -9.89
N CYS A 474 1.49 15.02 -9.34
CA CYS A 474 1.28 15.15 -7.88
C CYS A 474 0.75 13.86 -7.24
N SER A 475 -0.01 13.02 -7.96
CA SER A 475 -0.50 11.74 -7.45
C SER A 475 0.62 10.78 -7.04
N THR A 476 1.82 10.92 -7.60
CA THR A 476 3.02 10.18 -7.14
C THR A 476 3.41 10.48 -5.70
N ARG A 477 3.12 11.69 -5.22
CA ARG A 477 3.39 12.16 -3.85
C ARG A 477 2.26 11.80 -2.87
N ARG A 478 1.05 11.59 -3.38
CA ARG A 478 -0.17 11.45 -2.56
C ARG A 478 -0.74 10.02 -2.53
N TRP A 479 -0.64 9.30 -3.66
CA TRP A 479 -1.23 7.97 -3.86
C TRP A 479 -0.34 7.02 -4.70
N GLY A 480 0.95 7.33 -4.91
CA GLY A 480 1.89 6.55 -5.72
C GLY A 480 2.18 5.11 -5.25
N HIS A 481 1.49 4.67 -4.20
CA HIS A 481 1.51 3.32 -3.64
C HIS A 481 0.23 2.51 -3.91
N TYR A 482 -0.87 3.13 -4.39
CA TYR A 482 -2.21 2.52 -4.34
C TYR A 482 -2.64 1.77 -5.60
N TRP A 483 -1.93 1.92 -6.73
CA TRP A 483 -2.15 1.12 -7.95
C TRP A 483 -0.93 0.26 -8.32
N ARG A 484 -0.02 0.08 -7.37
CA ARG A 484 1.18 -0.73 -7.55
C ARG A 484 0.81 -2.19 -7.27
N GLN A 485 0.43 -2.91 -8.33
CA GLN A 485 0.20 -4.37 -8.47
C GLN A 485 -1.26 -4.84 -8.43
N ALA A 486 -1.76 -5.19 -9.63
CA ALA A 486 -2.74 -6.27 -9.82
C ALA A 486 -2.26 -7.34 -10.81
N ASP A 487 -1.14 -7.11 -11.51
CA ASP A 487 -0.49 -8.10 -12.37
C ASP A 487 0.94 -8.28 -11.90
N GLY A 488 1.32 -9.54 -11.62
CA GLY A 488 2.60 -9.98 -11.07
C GLY A 488 3.80 -9.80 -11.99
N ASP A 489 4.01 -8.57 -12.46
CA ASP A 489 5.28 -8.09 -12.97
C ASP A 489 5.87 -7.14 -11.93
N GLU A 490 6.85 -7.64 -11.16
CA GLU A 490 7.81 -6.81 -10.41
C GLU A 490 8.61 -5.98 -11.42
N VAL A 491 7.97 -4.92 -11.89
CA VAL A 491 8.63 -3.79 -12.52
C VAL A 491 8.33 -2.64 -11.58
N SER A 492 9.37 -2.17 -10.91
CA SER A 492 9.47 -0.77 -10.52
C SER A 492 9.11 0.04 -11.77
N GLN A 493 7.85 0.42 -11.91
CA GLN A 493 7.49 1.52 -12.79
C GLN A 493 8.23 2.70 -12.16
N GLU A 494 9.37 3.06 -12.76
CA GLU A 494 9.97 4.36 -12.53
C GLU A 494 8.84 5.32 -12.83
N ASN A 495 8.36 5.98 -11.79
CA ASN A 495 7.18 6.79 -11.91
C ASN A 495 7.54 7.89 -12.91
N LEU A 496 6.94 7.85 -14.11
CA LEU A 496 7.29 8.74 -15.22
C LEU A 496 7.23 10.23 -14.82
N TYR A 497 6.49 10.47 -13.74
CA TYR A 497 6.09 11.72 -13.13
C TYR A 497 6.94 12.19 -11.93
N LEU A 498 7.96 11.42 -11.50
CA LEU A 498 8.84 11.80 -10.38
C LEU A 498 9.54 13.14 -10.64
N ASP A 499 9.62 13.97 -9.60
CA ASP A 499 10.36 15.25 -9.55
C ASP A 499 9.96 16.34 -10.55
N ILE A 500 8.75 16.24 -11.13
CA ILE A 500 8.23 17.28 -12.01
C ILE A 500 7.75 18.48 -11.20
N LYS A 501 8.25 19.68 -11.55
CA LYS A 501 7.75 20.96 -11.02
C LYS A 501 6.86 21.62 -12.06
N LEU A 502 5.64 21.97 -11.66
CA LEU A 502 4.68 22.66 -12.52
C LEU A 502 4.73 24.17 -12.32
N ASP A 503 4.38 24.92 -13.37
CA ASP A 503 4.15 26.36 -13.27
C ASP A 503 2.83 26.65 -12.54
N PRO A 504 2.77 27.58 -11.58
CA PRO A 504 1.56 27.87 -10.82
C PRO A 504 0.37 28.31 -11.68
N ARG A 505 0.61 28.86 -12.88
CA ARG A 505 -0.45 29.32 -13.80
C ARG A 505 -1.35 28.20 -14.32
N TRP A 506 -0.94 26.93 -14.18
CA TRP A 506 -1.82 25.79 -14.47
C TRP A 506 -3.08 25.78 -13.58
N LEU A 507 -2.98 26.29 -12.35
CA LEU A 507 -4.15 26.40 -11.45
C LEU A 507 -5.20 27.36 -12.00
N ASP A 508 -4.78 28.49 -12.55
CA ASP A 508 -5.71 29.47 -13.12
C ASP A 508 -6.47 28.89 -14.31
N GLU A 509 -5.81 28.11 -15.16
CA GLU A 509 -6.48 27.43 -16.28
C GLU A 509 -7.44 26.34 -15.81
N ALA A 510 -7.05 25.55 -14.80
CA ALA A 510 -7.92 24.53 -14.22
C ALA A 510 -9.18 25.14 -13.58
N ILE A 511 -9.05 26.28 -12.90
CA ILE A 511 -10.19 27.04 -12.33
C ILE A 511 -11.13 27.53 -13.44
N LYS A 512 -10.60 28.11 -14.53
CA LYS A 512 -11.43 28.56 -15.67
C LYS A 512 -12.20 27.42 -16.33
N LEU A 513 -11.63 26.22 -16.31
CA LEU A 513 -12.22 25.01 -16.88
C LEU A 513 -13.15 24.25 -15.94
N ASP A 514 -13.30 24.68 -14.67
CA ASP A 514 -14.03 23.92 -13.64
C ASP A 514 -13.46 22.50 -13.43
N ASP A 515 -12.13 22.33 -13.60
CA ASP A 515 -11.45 21.03 -13.54
C ASP A 515 -11.00 20.73 -12.10
N LEU A 516 -11.97 20.41 -11.24
CA LEU A 516 -11.74 20.11 -9.83
C LEU A 516 -10.65 19.05 -9.61
N ALA A 517 -10.60 18.01 -10.44
CA ALA A 517 -9.64 16.93 -10.29
C ALA A 517 -8.19 17.42 -10.44
N VAL A 518 -7.91 18.28 -11.43
CA VAL A 518 -6.58 18.88 -11.59
C VAL A 518 -6.27 19.83 -10.43
N ILE A 519 -7.22 20.68 -10.02
CA ILE A 519 -7.05 21.63 -8.91
C ILE A 519 -6.66 20.89 -7.62
N LEU A 520 -7.37 19.82 -7.29
CA LEU A 520 -7.12 19.04 -6.08
C LEU A 520 -5.75 18.37 -6.07
N GLU A 521 -5.20 18.03 -7.23
CA GLU A 521 -3.88 17.41 -7.32
C GLU A 521 -2.75 18.44 -7.25
N ILE A 522 -2.81 19.52 -8.03
CA ILE A 522 -1.64 20.42 -8.22
C ILE A 522 -1.58 21.61 -7.25
N ALA A 523 -2.62 21.89 -6.47
CA ALA A 523 -2.63 23.02 -5.54
C ALA A 523 -1.80 22.72 -4.27
N GLU A 524 -0.54 23.17 -4.26
CA GLU A 524 0.42 22.94 -3.15
C GLU A 524 0.65 24.16 -2.24
N SER A 525 0.12 25.34 -2.57
CA SER A 525 0.38 26.58 -1.83
C SER A 525 -0.86 27.49 -1.80
N PRO A 526 -0.92 28.47 -0.87
CA PRO A 526 -2.00 29.46 -0.79
C PRO A 526 -2.33 30.11 -2.14
N HIS A 527 -3.58 29.98 -2.59
CA HIS A 527 -4.04 30.55 -3.86
C HIS A 527 -5.50 31.00 -3.76
N GLN A 528 -5.74 32.32 -3.85
CA GLN A 528 -7.06 32.92 -3.64
C GLN A 528 -8.15 32.36 -4.57
N GLY A 529 -7.80 32.11 -5.85
CA GLY A 529 -8.74 31.53 -6.81
C GLY A 529 -9.15 30.10 -6.45
N VAL A 530 -8.21 29.30 -5.93
CA VAL A 530 -8.49 27.93 -5.49
C VAL A 530 -9.36 27.97 -4.25
N TRP A 531 -9.05 28.86 -3.29
CA TRP A 531 -9.84 29.01 -2.07
C TRP A 531 -11.30 29.32 -2.37
N LYS A 532 -11.53 30.34 -3.20
CA LYS A 532 -12.89 30.70 -3.62
C LYS A 532 -13.60 29.51 -4.29
N PHE A 533 -12.92 28.85 -5.22
CA PHE A 533 -13.48 27.72 -5.96
C PHE A 533 -13.90 26.56 -5.04
N LEU A 534 -13.01 26.13 -4.13
CA LEU A 534 -13.28 25.04 -3.19
C LEU A 534 -14.40 25.40 -2.20
N SER A 535 -14.42 26.64 -1.70
CA SER A 535 -15.49 27.11 -0.81
C SER A 535 -16.86 27.12 -1.49
N ASP A 536 -16.93 27.66 -2.72
CA ASP A 536 -18.16 27.70 -3.52
C ASP A 536 -18.65 26.27 -3.84
N TYR A 537 -17.73 25.32 -4.09
CA TYR A 537 -18.05 23.91 -4.29
C TYR A 537 -18.65 23.26 -3.04
N VAL A 538 -18.00 23.42 -1.87
CA VAL A 538 -18.50 22.88 -0.60
C VAL A 538 -19.88 23.45 -0.28
N ASP A 539 -20.09 24.75 -0.44
CA ASP A 539 -21.38 25.39 -0.19
C ASP A 539 -22.48 24.86 -1.13
N THR A 540 -22.13 24.54 -2.38
CA THR A 540 -23.05 23.95 -3.35
C THR A 540 -23.46 22.54 -2.93
N GLU A 541 -22.50 21.69 -2.53
CA GLU A 541 -22.79 20.35 -1.99
C GLU A 541 -23.65 20.42 -0.72
N LEU A 542 -23.34 21.36 0.18
CA LEU A 542 -24.08 21.59 1.42
C LEU A 542 -25.51 22.11 1.21
N LYS A 543 -25.86 22.63 0.03
CA LYS A 543 -27.22 23.07 -0.33
C LYS A 543 -28.08 22.01 -1.03
N LYS A 544 -27.50 20.90 -1.49
CA LYS A 544 -28.26 19.84 -2.17
C LYS A 544 -29.36 19.27 -1.26
N SER A 545 -30.55 19.00 -1.79
CA SER A 545 -31.67 18.47 -1.00
C SER A 545 -31.44 17.03 -0.51
N THR A 546 -30.72 16.22 -1.29
CA THR A 546 -30.27 14.88 -0.91
C THR A 546 -28.84 14.92 -0.38
N TRP A 547 -28.59 14.25 0.75
CA TRP A 547 -27.24 14.11 1.31
C TRP A 547 -26.67 12.74 0.95
N ASN A 548 -25.86 12.69 -0.11
CA ASN A 548 -25.04 11.55 -0.47
C ASN A 548 -23.65 12.06 -0.84
N PRO A 549 -22.83 12.42 0.17
CA PRO A 549 -21.62 13.16 -0.08
C PRO A 549 -20.61 12.28 -0.82
N SER A 550 -20.08 12.81 -1.92
CA SER A 550 -18.99 12.15 -2.67
C SER A 550 -17.73 12.08 -1.81
N HIS A 551 -16.90 11.05 -2.04
CA HIS A 551 -15.55 10.96 -1.49
C HIS A 551 -14.71 12.22 -1.81
N VAL A 552 -15.06 12.94 -2.87
CA VAL A 552 -14.42 14.20 -3.29
C VAL A 552 -14.43 15.29 -2.19
N LEU A 553 -15.40 15.31 -1.27
CA LEU A 553 -15.37 16.28 -0.16
C LEU A 553 -14.19 16.06 0.78
N ASP A 554 -13.73 14.82 0.93
CA ASP A 554 -12.53 14.49 1.69
C ASP A 554 -11.27 15.09 1.03
N ASP A 555 -11.14 14.88 -0.28
CA ASP A 555 -10.03 15.42 -1.07
C ASP A 555 -10.01 16.95 -1.07
N ILE A 556 -11.20 17.58 -1.09
CA ILE A 556 -11.34 19.04 -0.98
C ILE A 556 -10.82 19.52 0.37
N ILE A 557 -11.24 18.91 1.48
CA ILE A 557 -10.76 19.31 2.81
C ILE A 557 -9.24 19.11 2.91
N ALA A 558 -8.71 17.98 2.43
CA ALA A 558 -7.27 17.74 2.38
C ALA A 558 -6.54 18.83 1.58
N CYS A 559 -7.10 19.27 0.44
CA CYS A 559 -6.56 20.36 -0.36
C CYS A 559 -6.64 21.72 0.34
N MET A 560 -7.76 22.01 1.02
CA MET A 560 -7.94 23.23 1.81
C MET A 560 -6.94 23.33 2.95
N ILE A 561 -6.66 22.24 3.66
CA ILE A 561 -5.63 22.19 4.71
C ILE A 561 -4.24 22.47 4.10
N ARG A 562 -3.89 21.73 3.04
CA ARG A 562 -2.59 21.86 2.37
C ARG A 562 -2.33 23.27 1.84
N THR A 563 -3.37 23.97 1.40
CA THR A 563 -3.27 25.33 0.85
C THR A 563 -3.54 26.43 1.89
N GLU A 564 -3.59 26.08 3.18
CA GLU A 564 -3.83 26.99 4.30
C GLU A 564 -5.10 27.84 4.11
N HIS A 565 -6.17 27.21 3.62
CA HIS A 565 -7.41 27.90 3.32
C HIS A 565 -8.05 28.50 4.60
N PRO A 566 -8.41 29.80 4.61
CA PRO A 566 -8.91 30.47 5.82
C PRO A 566 -10.21 29.87 6.36
N GLU A 567 -11.15 29.48 5.49
CA GLU A 567 -12.43 28.85 5.88
C GLU A 567 -12.37 27.33 6.11
N VAL A 568 -11.19 26.68 6.14
CA VAL A 568 -11.12 25.20 6.21
C VAL A 568 -11.84 24.63 7.43
N VAL A 569 -11.72 25.29 8.58
CA VAL A 569 -12.37 24.89 9.83
C VAL A 569 -13.89 24.99 9.70
N ASP A 570 -14.38 26.13 9.23
CA ASP A 570 -15.83 26.38 9.08
C ASP A 570 -16.47 25.41 8.08
N LYS A 571 -15.82 25.19 6.93
CA LYS A 571 -16.30 24.24 5.92
C LYS A 571 -16.30 22.80 6.45
N MET A 572 -15.23 22.38 7.13
CA MET A 572 -15.14 21.03 7.69
C MET A 572 -16.20 20.79 8.78
N LEU A 573 -16.42 21.76 9.67
CA LEU A 573 -17.49 21.71 10.68
C LEU A 573 -18.86 21.59 10.03
N ALA A 574 -19.16 22.40 9.01
CA ALA A 574 -20.44 22.34 8.32
C ALA A 574 -20.69 20.96 7.66
N ILE A 575 -19.66 20.35 7.08
CA ILE A 575 -19.74 18.98 6.52
C ILE A 575 -19.96 17.95 7.65
N LEU A 576 -19.23 18.06 8.76
CA LEU A 576 -19.36 17.16 9.91
C LEU A 576 -20.75 17.24 10.54
N THR A 577 -21.27 18.45 10.81
CA THR A 577 -22.63 18.67 11.33
C THR A 577 -23.69 18.05 10.42
N ARG A 578 -23.56 18.21 9.10
CA ARG A 578 -24.52 17.61 8.16
C ARG A 578 -24.40 16.08 8.10
N THR A 579 -23.17 15.57 8.15
CA THR A 579 -22.89 14.12 8.13
C THR A 579 -23.39 13.42 9.39
N ASN A 580 -23.22 14.04 10.56
CA ASN A 580 -23.67 13.48 11.85
C ASN A 580 -25.20 13.34 11.94
N LYS A 581 -25.95 14.18 11.22
CA LYS A 581 -27.42 14.10 11.12
C LYS A 581 -27.91 13.02 10.15
N SER A 582 -27.01 12.39 9.38
CA SER A 582 -27.33 11.31 8.46
C SER A 582 -27.55 9.98 9.19
N LYS A 583 -28.53 9.19 8.74
CA LYS A 583 -28.81 7.85 9.29
C LYS A 583 -27.73 6.82 8.95
N THR A 584 -26.87 7.11 7.97
CA THR A 584 -25.80 6.23 7.52
C THR A 584 -24.47 6.85 7.91
N ILE A 585 -23.74 6.20 8.83
CA ILE A 585 -22.36 6.57 9.15
C ILE A 585 -21.49 6.05 8.01
N GLY A 586 -21.19 6.92 7.05
CA GLY A 586 -20.39 6.59 5.88
C GLY A 586 -18.89 6.77 6.10
N TYR A 587 -18.11 6.16 5.21
CA TYR A 587 -16.65 6.30 5.08
C TYR A 587 -16.15 7.76 5.21
N LEU A 588 -16.91 8.73 4.71
CA LEU A 588 -16.55 10.15 4.80
C LEU A 588 -16.34 10.65 6.23
N ASN A 589 -17.14 10.19 7.20
CA ASN A 589 -16.96 10.61 8.59
C ASN A 589 -15.61 10.13 9.13
N TYR A 590 -15.26 8.87 8.86
CA TYR A 590 -13.95 8.32 9.19
C TYR A 590 -12.81 9.10 8.51
N SER A 591 -12.95 9.42 7.22
CA SER A 591 -11.92 10.15 6.47
C SER A 591 -11.71 11.57 6.98
N LEU A 592 -12.79 12.32 7.23
CA LEU A 592 -12.70 13.68 7.78
C LEU A 592 -12.03 13.72 9.15
N ASN A 593 -12.29 12.74 10.02
CA ASN A 593 -11.63 12.64 11.33
C ASN A 593 -10.10 12.50 11.22
N ARG A 594 -9.59 11.98 10.10
CA ARG A 594 -8.15 11.82 9.84
C ARG A 594 -7.45 13.16 9.63
N HIS A 595 -8.17 14.15 9.13
CA HIS A 595 -7.63 15.49 8.84
C HIS A 595 -7.58 16.40 10.06
N ILE A 596 -8.29 16.07 11.15
CA ILE A 596 -8.34 16.89 12.37
C ILE A 596 -6.94 17.24 12.93
N PRO A 597 -5.96 16.31 13.03
CA PRO A 597 -4.63 16.62 13.53
C PRO A 597 -3.84 17.63 12.67
N ASP A 598 -4.25 17.82 11.41
CA ASP A 598 -3.60 18.72 10.47
C ASP A 598 -4.23 20.12 10.39
N LEU A 599 -5.30 20.34 11.15
CA LEU A 599 -5.94 21.65 11.25
C LEU A 599 -5.09 22.67 12.04
N PRO A 600 -5.35 23.98 11.85
CA PRO A 600 -4.76 25.03 12.67
C PRO A 600 -5.26 24.97 14.12
N ALA A 601 -4.50 25.56 15.06
CA ALA A 601 -4.86 25.60 16.48
C ALA A 601 -6.23 26.26 16.74
N THR A 602 -6.66 27.16 15.86
CA THR A 602 -7.99 27.81 15.90
C THR A 602 -9.16 26.83 15.75
N ALA A 603 -8.91 25.60 15.28
CA ALA A 603 -9.93 24.57 15.18
C ALA A 603 -10.27 23.89 16.51
N ILE A 604 -9.43 24.01 17.54
CA ILE A 604 -9.58 23.24 18.79
C ILE A 604 -10.91 23.55 19.50
N GLU A 605 -11.16 24.82 19.81
CA GLU A 605 -12.37 25.24 20.54
C GLU A 605 -13.68 24.92 19.77
N PRO A 606 -13.79 25.21 18.46
CA PRO A 606 -14.94 24.81 17.67
C PRO A 606 -15.18 23.28 17.61
N LEU A 607 -14.11 22.49 17.51
CA LEU A 607 -14.22 21.02 17.50
C LEU A 607 -14.62 20.45 18.87
N GLU A 608 -14.14 21.03 19.97
CA GLU A 608 -14.56 20.68 21.33
C GLU A 608 -16.05 20.93 21.54
N ALA A 609 -16.55 22.07 21.07
CA ALA A 609 -17.95 22.44 21.17
C ALA A 609 -18.87 21.46 20.42
N MET A 610 -18.36 20.78 19.38
CA MET A 610 -19.14 19.84 18.57
C MET A 610 -19.23 18.43 19.17
N ILE A 611 -18.42 18.08 20.19
CA ILE A 611 -18.39 16.73 20.80
C ILE A 611 -19.79 16.20 21.15
N PRO A 612 -20.72 16.97 21.76
CA PRO A 612 -22.05 16.48 22.10
C PRO A 612 -22.92 16.12 20.89
N GLU A 613 -22.58 16.62 19.70
CA GLU A 613 -23.31 16.38 18.44
C GLU A 613 -22.72 15.24 17.61
N ILE A 614 -21.55 14.73 18.00
CA ILE A 614 -20.89 13.61 17.31
C ILE A 614 -21.67 12.32 17.58
N ASN A 615 -21.86 11.52 16.53
CA ASN A 615 -22.48 10.21 16.66
C ASN A 615 -21.68 9.32 17.62
N GLU A 616 -22.35 8.68 18.58
CA GLU A 616 -21.74 7.82 19.62
C GLU A 616 -20.71 6.82 19.07
N LYS A 617 -20.95 6.23 17.89
CA LYS A 617 -20.03 5.27 17.26
C LYS A 617 -18.71 5.89 16.77
N MET A 618 -18.67 7.22 16.61
CA MET A 618 -17.52 7.98 16.09
C MET A 618 -16.85 8.85 17.15
N VAL A 619 -17.48 9.05 18.31
CA VAL A 619 -16.96 9.95 19.38
C VAL A 619 -15.53 9.57 19.76
N ASP A 620 -15.24 8.27 19.94
CA ASP A 620 -13.90 7.83 20.33
C ASP A 620 -12.82 8.18 19.30
N ILE A 621 -13.15 8.05 18.01
CA ILE A 621 -12.23 8.39 16.91
C ILE A 621 -12.04 9.92 16.87
N PHE A 622 -13.13 10.68 16.94
CA PHE A 622 -13.12 12.13 16.91
C PHE A 622 -12.31 12.73 18.06
N VAL A 623 -12.57 12.29 19.30
CA VAL A 623 -11.83 12.74 20.48
C VAL A 623 -10.36 12.38 20.38
N SER A 624 -10.04 11.17 19.89
CA SER A 624 -8.65 10.76 19.69
C SER A 624 -7.90 11.65 18.69
N SER A 625 -8.55 12.04 17.59
CA SER A 625 -7.93 12.95 16.61
C SER A 625 -7.79 14.37 17.14
N LEU A 626 -8.79 14.85 17.90
CA LEU A 626 -8.74 16.16 18.55
C LEU A 626 -7.63 16.23 19.62
N ASP A 627 -7.42 15.16 20.38
CA ASP A 627 -6.31 15.06 21.34
C ASP A 627 -4.96 15.14 20.63
N ALA A 628 -4.81 14.49 19.46
CA ALA A 628 -3.59 14.59 18.65
C ALA A 628 -3.36 16.03 18.14
N LEU A 629 -4.41 16.72 17.69
CA LEU A 629 -4.34 18.14 17.33
C LEU A 629 -3.85 19.01 18.51
N LYS A 630 -4.44 18.82 19.70
CA LYS A 630 -4.05 19.53 20.92
C LYS A 630 -2.60 19.28 21.31
N GLN A 631 -2.11 18.05 21.15
CA GLN A 631 -0.71 17.72 21.44
C GLN A 631 0.25 18.42 20.48
N LYS A 632 -0.07 18.45 19.18
CA LYS A 632 0.73 19.11 18.14
C LYS A 632 0.95 20.60 18.39
N HIS A 633 -0.04 21.30 18.97
CA HIS A 633 0.02 22.74 19.25
C HIS A 633 0.33 23.08 20.73
N LYS A 634 0.67 22.08 21.55
CA LYS A 634 1.14 22.28 22.95
C LYS A 634 2.66 22.37 23.06
N SER A 635 3.39 21.95 22.03
CA SER A 635 4.83 22.16 21.82
C SER A 635 5.08 23.46 21.08
#